data_AF-A0A2H3TLX8-F1
#
_entry.id   AF-A0A2H3TLX8-F1
#
_cell.length_a   1.000
_cell.length_b   1.000
_cell.length_c   1.000
_cell.angle_alpha   90.00
_cell.angle_beta   90.00
_cell.angle_gamma   90.00
#
_symmetry.space_group_name_H-M   'P 1'
#
loop_
_entity.id
_entity.type
_entity.pdbx_description
1 polymer ?
#
loop_
_entity_poly.entity_id
_entity_poly.type
_entity_poly.pdbx_seq_one_letter_code
_entity_poly.pdbx_strand_id
1 'polypeptide(L)'
;MLKEYLVAGILLASPLLAVAQDLIPPILEKADSFVEETWSVDSSPKVIYIDDEFASVSDKDGLTLIPPTAHEFATTFQDDLAKITGSKWTLKRVDKLSNNASGISLGSYTGESSDLRYENGKSTSEGYEIIINSNRVFIGGSGARGMWWGTRTFLQLLLAGNGTITSTLGRDAPAYATRGYMLDAGRKWYSKDFLKELCSYASFFKMNEFHYHLSDNYPLNRGKNDSWRDVYSHFSLLPGDKSLRGILHGRENETLSRDDFMELQSHCASRGVTVIPEIEAPGHSLYLTKWKPELALAKKDLLNLTHPETLPTVQSIWKEFLPWFKTKEVHIGADEYDAELADDYITFVNKMSRFINSTSNKRSRIWGTHEPSKRNQTIDKNVIIQHWQYGQSDPVQLVKDGYDVINSEDWWAYTSLKNDHMPILPARYPQFFNESRVFNFADKEEWQWTPADFNPVNTSLQLKSDEKRLRGATLAAWNDNGPDATTQLEAYYSMRRGIAVVGGRAWSGSRGPKLLEETSDTSVDFYSPRAPDQNLDRVLSLGANGTLVSWTRSGGDGKEVHIGHGSKGMNYTLTLSVTGPFTLSSLDNTLSLDKSGNMVFTADGWEYPLRKVTKDDALDLDPGAPGRIWVNTSSTHKPVKVSTPVNITLVTDALHGTVVFSNGEVVGRFEVFVYGGRNTQFSWSQMAFVAPLDKIEGGLERLELSGSSNFTGADINALSKAVQHILHTVAQSGGTVEYLPRLAAKLLQHGADANVVGSSGNPALYTDILNIACSPQAWERGLMDVLLQGGAGANALDGNGASALHLAATHGVHAGMSRWALCAALSCQVHGAPDVAKQLRNLGLDPNARDEHGQTPLLHATVAGLVKMVRLLCESGVGVNTPIFDNDKTAFFCAVRLKTVDAVQVLLHYGADLRHRGHSGRTVLHYHEAAYKARSNGSTDVARINKLLIACGAKVNAKRGCCRQGHGMSVLDAGGITRAQGEFALFLMANGALSFRYNGESILSLVSCVL
;
A
#
# COMPACT_ATOMS: atom_id res chain seq x y z
N MET A 1 32.21 6.67 -0.39
CA MET A 1 31.43 6.55 -1.65
C MET A 1 31.90 5.37 -2.51
N LEU A 2 31.83 4.16 -1.96
CA LEU A 2 32.15 2.91 -2.68
C LEU A 2 31.49 1.70 -1.97
N LYS A 3 30.27 1.88 -1.44
CA LYS A 3 29.52 0.87 -0.67
C LYS A 3 28.04 0.68 -1.10
N GLU A 4 27.59 1.29 -2.20
CA GLU A 4 26.17 1.25 -2.61
C GLU A 4 25.88 0.42 -3.89
N TYR A 5 26.83 -0.37 -4.39
CA TYR A 5 26.70 -1.01 -5.72
C TYR A 5 26.66 -2.55 -5.75
N LEU A 6 26.22 -3.23 -4.67
CA LEU A 6 26.23 -4.71 -4.65
C LEU A 6 24.89 -5.40 -4.32
N VAL A 7 23.74 -4.79 -4.64
CA VAL A 7 22.41 -5.42 -4.42
C VAL A 7 21.63 -5.70 -5.71
N ALA A 8 22.15 -5.37 -6.90
CA ALA A 8 21.36 -5.41 -8.14
C ALA A 8 21.68 -6.58 -9.10
N GLY A 9 22.23 -7.71 -8.64
CA GLY A 9 22.78 -8.68 -9.57
C GLY A 9 22.79 -10.15 -9.17
N ILE A 10 21.62 -10.75 -8.94
CA ILE A 10 21.20 -12.08 -9.41
C ILE A 10 19.74 -12.32 -8.98
N LEU A 11 18.81 -12.30 -9.94
CA LEU A 11 17.47 -12.92 -9.86
C LEU A 11 16.96 -13.05 -11.30
N LEU A 12 17.42 -14.08 -12.01
CA LEU A 12 16.87 -14.53 -13.28
C LEU A 12 16.45 -15.99 -13.13
N ALA A 13 15.23 -16.23 -12.62
CA ALA A 13 14.43 -17.42 -12.91
C ALA A 13 12.98 -17.28 -12.42
N SER A 14 12.03 -17.42 -13.36
CA SER A 14 10.58 -17.66 -13.23
C SER A 14 9.63 -16.45 -13.03
N PRO A 15 8.55 -16.33 -13.83
CA PRO A 15 7.67 -15.16 -13.84
C PRO A 15 6.50 -15.33 -12.86
N LEU A 16 6.57 -14.62 -11.74
CA LEU A 16 5.44 -14.23 -10.88
C LEU A 16 5.92 -12.96 -10.17
N LEU A 17 5.11 -11.89 -10.21
CA LEU A 17 5.47 -10.54 -9.75
C LEU A 17 6.15 -10.55 -8.37
N ALA A 18 7.44 -10.21 -8.32
CA ALA A 18 8.05 -9.67 -7.12
C ALA A 18 7.97 -8.14 -7.22
N VAL A 19 6.85 -7.56 -6.79
CA VAL A 19 6.94 -6.23 -6.16
C VAL A 19 7.86 -6.46 -4.97
N ALA A 20 8.99 -5.78 -4.87
CA ALA A 20 9.85 -5.90 -3.71
C ALA A 20 9.05 -5.43 -2.49
N GLN A 21 8.53 -6.38 -1.69
CA GLN A 21 7.75 -6.07 -0.49
C GLN A 21 8.74 -5.70 0.61
N ASP A 22 8.70 -4.46 1.06
CA ASP A 22 9.57 -3.98 2.12
C ASP A 22 9.09 -4.47 3.48
N LEU A 23 10.03 -4.76 4.37
CA LEU A 23 9.71 -5.13 5.74
C LEU A 23 9.10 -3.95 6.49
N ILE A 24 8.12 -4.23 7.34
CA ILE A 24 7.50 -3.23 8.22
C ILE A 24 7.51 -3.78 9.65
N PRO A 25 8.40 -3.30 10.55
CA PRO A 25 9.47 -2.31 10.33
C PRO A 25 10.64 -2.82 9.47
N PRO A 26 11.36 -1.92 8.79
CA PRO A 26 12.64 -2.21 8.15
C PRO A 26 13.72 -2.53 9.19
N ILE A 27 14.66 -3.41 8.82
CA ILE A 27 15.76 -3.82 9.71
C ILE A 27 16.83 -2.72 9.75
N LEU A 28 17.31 -2.40 10.95
CA LEU A 28 18.32 -1.36 11.22
C LEU A 28 19.63 -1.55 10.42
N GLU A 29 20.21 -2.75 10.46
CA GLU A 29 21.45 -3.06 9.74
C GLU A 29 21.30 -4.36 8.95
N LYS A 30 21.70 -4.33 7.67
CA LYS A 30 21.93 -5.52 6.85
C LYS A 30 23.44 -5.67 6.61
N ALA A 31 23.96 -6.89 6.62
CA ALA A 31 25.36 -7.13 6.27
C ALA A 31 25.61 -6.99 4.77
N ASP A 32 26.73 -6.35 4.40
CA ASP A 32 27.21 -6.18 3.02
C ASP A 32 27.77 -7.49 2.40
N SER A 33 27.84 -8.60 3.15
CA SER A 33 28.70 -9.74 2.82
C SER A 33 28.06 -11.10 3.13
N PHE A 34 27.21 -11.57 2.23
CA PHE A 34 27.05 -13.01 2.00
C PHE A 34 27.22 -13.30 0.51
N VAL A 35 27.69 -14.50 0.20
CA VAL A 35 27.49 -15.08 -1.13
C VAL A 35 25.97 -15.20 -1.33
N GLU A 36 25.44 -14.93 -2.52
CA GLU A 36 24.01 -15.03 -2.86
C GLU A 36 23.52 -16.48 -2.83
N GLU A 37 23.50 -17.06 -1.64
CA GLU A 37 22.89 -18.34 -1.35
C GLU A 37 21.48 -18.11 -0.80
N THR A 38 20.57 -19.02 -1.10
CA THR A 38 19.17 -18.96 -0.65
C THR A 38 18.89 -20.08 0.33
N TRP A 39 18.17 -19.74 1.39
CA TRP A 39 17.52 -20.72 2.26
C TRP A 39 16.11 -20.98 1.73
N SER A 40 15.71 -22.24 1.61
CA SER A 40 14.34 -22.60 1.21
C SER A 40 13.66 -23.41 2.30
N VAL A 41 12.45 -22.99 2.63
CA VAL A 41 11.60 -23.65 3.62
C VAL A 41 11.32 -25.09 3.20
N ASP A 42 11.09 -25.36 1.91
CA ASP A 42 10.71 -26.67 1.40
C ASP A 42 11.82 -27.71 1.55
N SER A 43 13.06 -27.30 1.32
CA SER A 43 14.24 -28.16 1.52
C SER A 43 14.72 -28.22 2.96
N SER A 44 14.29 -27.29 3.82
CA SER A 44 14.73 -27.23 5.21
C SER A 44 14.05 -28.30 6.08
N PRO A 45 14.78 -28.94 7.01
CA PRO A 45 14.15 -29.78 8.02
C PRO A 45 13.09 -28.99 8.80
N LYS A 46 11.89 -29.58 8.96
CA LYS A 46 10.76 -28.98 9.69
C LYS A 46 10.94 -29.08 11.21
N VAL A 47 12.08 -28.62 11.71
CA VAL A 47 12.48 -28.68 13.12
C VAL A 47 12.94 -27.30 13.58
N ILE A 48 12.43 -26.90 14.74
CA ILE A 48 12.84 -25.71 15.48
C ILE A 48 13.60 -26.21 16.71
N TYR A 49 14.84 -25.77 16.88
CA TYR A 49 15.65 -26.02 18.06
C TYR A 49 15.62 -24.77 18.94
N ILE A 50 15.44 -24.95 20.25
CA ILE A 50 15.63 -23.89 21.23
C ILE A 50 16.66 -24.35 22.25
N ASP A 51 17.61 -23.47 22.56
CA ASP A 51 18.58 -23.67 23.63
C ASP A 51 17.87 -23.85 24.98
N ASP A 52 18.21 -24.90 25.74
CA ASP A 52 17.49 -25.25 26.97
C ASP A 52 17.66 -24.21 28.09
N GLU A 53 18.85 -23.59 28.20
CA GLU A 53 19.08 -22.52 29.16
C GLU A 53 18.24 -21.29 28.79
N PHE A 54 18.25 -20.90 27.52
CA PHE A 54 17.46 -19.77 27.05
C PHE A 54 15.94 -20.04 27.09
N ALA A 55 15.50 -21.28 26.90
CA ALA A 55 14.09 -21.67 26.85
C ALA A 55 13.31 -21.23 28.10
N SER A 56 13.98 -21.15 29.26
CA SER A 56 13.40 -20.75 30.54
C SER A 56 13.44 -19.24 30.80
N VAL A 57 14.02 -18.43 29.90
CA VAL A 57 14.12 -16.97 30.05
C VAL A 57 12.76 -16.33 29.82
N SER A 58 12.37 -15.45 30.73
CA SER A 58 11.23 -14.53 30.59
C SER A 58 11.67 -13.11 30.89
N ASP A 59 11.10 -12.15 30.17
CA ASP A 59 11.49 -10.74 30.32
C ASP A 59 10.80 -10.08 31.52
N LYS A 60 11.57 -9.27 32.25
CA LYS A 60 11.10 -8.55 33.45
C LYS A 60 10.93 -7.06 33.23
N ASP A 61 11.42 -6.51 32.11
CA ASP A 61 11.39 -5.09 31.76
C ASP A 61 10.14 -4.68 30.96
N GLY A 62 9.36 -5.64 30.44
CA GLY A 62 8.05 -5.39 29.82
C GLY A 62 6.94 -5.02 30.82
N LEU A 63 5.75 -4.64 30.32
CA LEU A 63 4.63 -4.21 31.15
C LEU A 63 3.73 -5.35 31.64
N THR A 64 3.69 -6.47 30.93
CA THR A 64 2.90 -7.63 31.33
C THR A 64 3.37 -8.22 32.67
N LEU A 65 2.41 -8.69 33.47
CA LEU A 65 2.65 -9.47 34.70
C LEU A 65 2.61 -10.99 34.44
N ILE A 66 2.34 -11.39 33.20
CA ILE A 66 2.35 -12.77 32.72
C ILE A 66 3.35 -12.91 31.55
N PRO A 67 4.63 -12.56 31.74
CA PRO A 67 5.60 -12.58 30.65
C PRO A 67 5.82 -14.02 30.18
N PRO A 68 5.67 -14.32 28.86
CA PRO A 68 6.00 -15.64 28.36
C PRO A 68 7.48 -15.94 28.51
N THR A 69 7.78 -17.22 28.65
CA THR A 69 9.11 -17.79 28.47
C THR A 69 9.49 -17.80 26.98
N ALA A 70 10.79 -17.87 26.69
CA ALA A 70 11.26 -18.08 25.32
C ALA A 70 10.69 -19.37 24.72
N HIS A 71 10.50 -20.43 25.52
CA HIS A 71 9.86 -21.66 25.05
C HIS A 71 8.39 -21.46 24.65
N GLU A 72 7.63 -20.68 25.42
CA GLU A 72 6.23 -20.36 25.08
C GLU A 72 6.16 -19.52 23.80
N PHE A 73 7.03 -18.51 23.63
CA PHE A 73 7.14 -17.78 22.37
C PHE A 73 7.54 -18.68 21.19
N ALA A 74 8.46 -19.62 21.40
CA ALA A 74 8.85 -20.59 20.38
C ALA A 74 7.71 -21.53 20.01
N THR A 75 6.84 -21.87 20.96
CA THR A 75 5.63 -22.66 20.72
C THR A 75 4.63 -21.87 19.88
N THR A 76 4.35 -20.61 20.24
CA THR A 76 3.51 -19.72 19.41
C THR A 76 4.08 -19.57 17.99
N PHE A 77 5.41 -19.41 17.87
CA PHE A 77 6.07 -19.33 16.57
C PHE A 77 5.98 -20.63 15.75
N GLN A 78 6.07 -21.80 16.40
CA GLN A 78 5.86 -23.09 15.74
C GLN A 78 4.48 -23.16 15.09
N ASP A 79 3.44 -22.71 15.79
CA ASP A 79 2.06 -22.69 15.29
C ASP A 79 1.90 -21.68 14.13
N ASP A 80 2.46 -20.48 14.27
CA ASP A 80 2.46 -19.47 13.21
C ASP A 80 3.15 -19.98 11.94
N LEU A 81 4.32 -20.62 12.08
CA LEU A 81 5.07 -21.19 10.97
C LEU A 81 4.34 -22.35 10.32
N ALA A 82 3.67 -23.20 11.11
CA ALA A 82 2.87 -24.29 10.58
C ALA A 82 1.68 -23.77 9.74
N LYS A 83 1.01 -22.70 10.20
CA LYS A 83 -0.06 -22.03 9.44
C LYS A 83 0.44 -21.44 8.13
N ILE A 84 1.56 -20.72 8.14
CA ILE A 84 2.11 -20.07 6.94
C ILE A 84 2.64 -21.08 5.93
N THR A 85 3.29 -22.15 6.39
CA THR A 85 3.95 -23.13 5.50
C THR A 85 3.06 -24.31 5.11
N GLY A 86 1.86 -24.43 5.71
CA GLY A 86 0.99 -25.60 5.54
C GLY A 86 1.64 -26.92 5.99
N SER A 87 2.72 -26.87 6.76
CA SER A 87 3.55 -28.03 7.14
C SER A 87 3.65 -28.15 8.65
N LYS A 88 3.72 -29.38 9.17
CA LYS A 88 3.93 -29.60 10.61
C LYS A 88 5.40 -29.38 10.98
N TRP A 89 5.65 -28.49 11.94
CA TRP A 89 6.98 -28.26 12.52
C TRP A 89 7.12 -28.93 13.87
N THR A 90 8.35 -29.30 14.25
CA THR A 90 8.65 -29.90 15.57
C THR A 90 9.56 -28.97 16.37
N LEU A 91 9.12 -28.51 17.53
CA LEU A 91 9.96 -27.78 18.49
C LEU A 91 10.73 -28.76 19.39
N LYS A 92 12.04 -28.59 19.51
CA LYS A 92 12.94 -29.39 20.35
C LYS A 92 13.80 -28.51 21.24
N ARG A 93 13.83 -28.81 22.53
CA ARG A 93 14.86 -28.28 23.44
C ARG A 93 16.16 -29.04 23.28
N VAL A 94 17.27 -28.33 23.30
CA VAL A 94 18.61 -28.91 23.20
C VAL A 94 19.55 -28.22 24.20
N ASP A 95 20.42 -29.00 24.84
CA ASP A 95 21.37 -28.49 25.84
C ASP A 95 22.31 -27.39 25.28
N LYS A 96 22.62 -27.48 23.98
CA LYS A 96 23.41 -26.48 23.28
C LYS A 96 23.07 -26.45 21.80
N LEU A 97 22.88 -25.26 21.26
CA LEU A 97 22.70 -25.08 19.81
C LEU A 97 23.98 -25.47 19.05
N SER A 98 23.83 -26.34 18.05
CA SER A 98 24.92 -26.67 17.13
C SER A 98 24.97 -25.64 16.01
N ASN A 99 26.16 -25.11 15.73
CA ASN A 99 26.38 -24.21 14.59
C ASN A 99 26.13 -24.88 13.23
N ASN A 100 26.06 -26.23 13.19
CA ASN A 100 25.82 -27.03 12.00
C ASN A 100 24.41 -27.66 11.98
N ALA A 101 23.53 -27.32 12.93
CA ALA A 101 22.17 -27.85 12.93
C ALA A 101 21.39 -27.34 11.71
N SER A 102 20.82 -28.27 10.93
CA SER A 102 19.90 -27.96 9.85
C SER A 102 18.48 -27.76 10.39
N GLY A 103 17.86 -26.63 10.05
CA GLY A 103 16.56 -26.19 10.57
C GLY A 103 16.60 -24.75 11.11
N ILE A 104 15.66 -24.42 12.00
CA ILE A 104 15.59 -23.11 12.66
C ILE A 104 16.11 -23.24 14.08
N SER A 105 17.04 -22.38 14.48
CA SER A 105 17.60 -22.34 15.83
C SER A 105 17.20 -21.05 16.53
N LEU A 106 16.73 -21.15 17.77
CA LEU A 106 16.26 -20.07 18.61
C LEU A 106 17.10 -20.02 19.89
N GLY A 107 17.58 -18.84 20.29
CA GLY A 107 18.42 -18.72 21.49
C GLY A 107 18.71 -17.28 21.91
N SER A 108 19.70 -17.15 22.78
CA SER A 108 20.23 -15.86 23.23
C SER A 108 20.96 -15.14 22.10
N TYR A 109 20.91 -13.80 22.11
CA TYR A 109 21.74 -12.95 21.27
C TYR A 109 23.23 -13.22 21.51
N THR A 110 23.99 -13.34 20.42
CA THR A 110 25.39 -13.79 20.40
C THR A 110 26.39 -12.65 20.18
N GLY A 111 25.92 -11.48 19.72
CA GLY A 111 26.75 -10.29 19.57
C GLY A 111 26.95 -9.50 20.87
N GLU A 112 27.68 -8.38 20.77
CA GLU A 112 27.77 -7.40 21.85
C GLU A 112 26.42 -6.68 22.05
N SER A 113 25.86 -6.79 23.26
CA SER A 113 24.52 -6.26 23.59
C SER A 113 24.52 -4.75 23.84
N SER A 114 25.68 -4.10 23.85
CA SER A 114 25.82 -2.66 24.08
C SER A 114 25.03 -1.80 23.10
N ASP A 115 24.75 -2.35 21.92
CA ASP A 115 24.17 -1.64 20.77
C ASP A 115 22.64 -1.83 20.67
N LEU A 116 22.06 -2.76 21.44
CA LEU A 116 20.61 -3.03 21.47
C LEU A 116 19.93 -2.21 22.58
N ARG A 117 19.70 -0.93 22.28
CA ARG A 117 19.10 0.05 23.21
C ARG A 117 17.95 0.81 22.57
N TYR A 118 17.04 1.30 23.40
CA TYR A 118 16.13 2.38 23.00
C TYR A 118 16.92 3.65 22.65
N GLU A 119 16.32 4.60 21.93
CA GLU A 119 16.97 5.85 21.53
C GLU A 119 17.43 6.71 22.72
N ASN A 120 16.73 6.62 23.85
CA ASN A 120 17.12 7.27 25.09
C ASN A 120 18.27 6.57 25.85
N GLY A 121 18.88 5.53 25.25
CA GLY A 121 20.03 4.79 25.78
C GLY A 121 19.71 3.71 26.81
N LYS A 122 18.45 3.55 27.22
CA LYS A 122 18.04 2.45 28.12
C LYS A 122 18.18 1.10 27.40
N SER A 123 18.73 0.10 28.11
CA SER A 123 18.81 -1.27 27.61
C SER A 123 17.40 -1.85 27.38
N THR A 124 17.28 -2.77 26.42
CA THR A 124 16.00 -3.44 26.10
C THR A 124 16.18 -4.94 25.91
N SER A 125 15.20 -5.72 26.38
CA SER A 125 15.03 -7.15 26.06
C SER A 125 14.43 -7.41 24.68
N GLU A 126 14.01 -6.35 23.97
CA GLU A 126 13.30 -6.44 22.69
C GLU A 126 14.23 -6.49 21.46
N GLY A 127 15.54 -6.38 21.66
CA GLY A 127 16.52 -6.44 20.58
C GLY A 127 16.80 -7.88 20.12
N TYR A 128 17.15 -8.04 18.84
CA TYR A 128 17.43 -9.35 18.26
C TYR A 128 18.45 -9.30 17.14
N GLU A 129 18.96 -10.49 16.80
CA GLU A 129 19.65 -10.78 15.56
C GLU A 129 18.94 -11.89 14.79
N ILE A 130 19.11 -11.83 13.48
CA ILE A 130 18.68 -12.86 12.55
C ILE A 130 19.83 -13.21 11.62
N ILE A 131 20.18 -14.49 11.55
CA ILE A 131 21.26 -15.02 10.72
C ILE A 131 20.68 -16.13 9.86
N ILE A 132 20.62 -15.90 8.56
CA ILE A 132 20.09 -16.83 7.56
C ILE A 132 21.16 -17.07 6.51
N ASN A 133 21.49 -18.33 6.29
CA ASN A 133 22.25 -18.81 5.14
C ASN A 133 21.59 -20.07 4.57
N SER A 134 22.14 -20.64 3.48
CA SER A 134 21.59 -21.83 2.82
C SER A 134 21.29 -23.01 3.76
N ASN A 135 22.07 -23.16 4.83
CA ASN A 135 22.02 -24.34 5.71
C ASN A 135 21.37 -24.08 7.08
N ARG A 136 21.36 -22.83 7.54
CA ARG A 136 21.00 -22.46 8.93
C ARG A 136 20.16 -21.20 8.96
N VAL A 137 19.11 -21.24 9.79
CA VAL A 137 18.40 -20.07 10.29
C VAL A 137 18.65 -19.97 11.79
N PHE A 138 19.09 -18.82 12.27
CA PHE A 138 19.24 -18.52 13.68
C PHE A 138 18.56 -17.19 14.03
N ILE A 139 17.79 -17.20 15.12
CA ILE A 139 17.13 -16.01 15.66
C ILE A 139 17.55 -15.91 17.13
N GLY A 140 18.33 -14.88 17.46
CA GLY A 140 18.87 -14.63 18.78
C GLY A 140 18.23 -13.40 19.42
N GLY A 141 17.71 -13.50 20.65
CA GLY A 141 17.11 -12.36 21.36
C GLY A 141 17.98 -11.86 22.52
N SER A 142 18.06 -10.54 22.75
CA SER A 142 18.63 -10.01 24.00
C SER A 142 17.77 -10.38 25.23
N GLY A 143 16.50 -10.69 24.99
CA GLY A 143 15.59 -11.39 25.87
C GLY A 143 14.56 -12.20 25.07
N ALA A 144 13.59 -12.80 25.76
CA ALA A 144 12.62 -13.71 25.16
C ALA A 144 11.72 -12.99 24.12
N ARG A 145 11.34 -11.75 24.40
CA ARG A 145 10.53 -10.89 23.52
C ARG A 145 11.34 -10.35 22.33
N GLY A 146 12.65 -10.12 22.50
CA GLY A 146 13.54 -9.83 21.39
C GLY A 146 13.56 -10.97 20.38
N MET A 147 13.75 -12.20 20.87
CA MET A 147 13.65 -13.40 20.02
C MET A 147 12.28 -13.46 19.32
N TRP A 148 11.19 -13.22 20.04
CA TRP A 148 9.84 -13.13 19.46
C TRP A 148 9.76 -12.12 18.31
N TRP A 149 10.27 -10.90 18.47
CA TRP A 149 10.28 -9.89 17.40
C TRP A 149 11.13 -10.32 16.20
N GLY A 150 12.23 -11.02 16.42
CA GLY A 150 13.01 -11.64 15.36
C GLY A 150 12.22 -12.68 14.56
N THR A 151 11.32 -13.44 15.22
CA THR A 151 10.42 -14.35 14.49
C THR A 151 9.44 -13.60 13.58
N ARG A 152 8.96 -12.41 13.95
CA ARG A 152 8.06 -11.62 13.10
C ARG A 152 8.77 -11.19 11.82
N THR A 153 10.01 -10.73 11.94
CA THR A 153 10.88 -10.39 10.80
C THR A 153 11.13 -11.60 9.91
N PHE A 154 11.44 -12.76 10.50
CA PHE A 154 11.60 -14.01 9.75
C PHE A 154 10.34 -14.39 8.95
N LEU A 155 9.15 -14.28 9.56
CA LEU A 155 7.90 -14.58 8.88
C LEU A 155 7.61 -13.61 7.73
N GLN A 156 7.89 -12.31 7.89
CA GLN A 156 7.76 -11.35 6.79
C GLN A 156 8.71 -11.68 5.63
N LEU A 157 9.98 -11.97 5.92
CA LEU A 157 10.95 -12.42 4.90
C LEU A 157 10.49 -13.68 4.17
N LEU A 158 9.97 -14.66 4.93
CA LEU A 158 9.44 -15.91 4.38
C LEU A 158 8.26 -15.69 3.44
N LEU A 159 7.33 -14.80 3.82
CA LEU A 159 6.16 -14.46 3.01
C LEU A 159 6.58 -13.71 1.74
N ALA A 160 7.44 -12.70 1.87
CA ALA A 160 7.91 -11.89 0.75
C ALA A 160 8.66 -12.71 -0.30
N GLY A 161 9.48 -13.67 0.13
CA GLY A 161 10.22 -14.56 -0.75
C GLY A 161 9.50 -15.88 -1.08
N ASN A 162 8.19 -15.97 -0.79
CA ASN A 162 7.35 -17.13 -1.10
C ASN A 162 7.98 -18.48 -0.68
N GLY A 163 8.47 -18.55 0.56
CA GLY A 163 9.13 -19.74 1.10
C GLY A 163 10.65 -19.78 0.90
N THR A 164 11.22 -18.86 0.13
CA THR A 164 12.68 -18.71 -0.04
C THR A 164 13.18 -17.42 0.56
N ILE A 165 14.36 -17.43 1.18
CA ILE A 165 14.96 -16.26 1.82
C ILE A 165 16.42 -16.15 1.38
N THR A 166 16.78 -15.01 0.80
CA THR A 166 18.19 -14.70 0.49
C THR A 166 18.99 -14.57 1.78
N SER A 167 20.22 -15.10 1.78
CA SER A 167 21.10 -15.05 2.95
C SER A 167 21.15 -13.64 3.54
N THR A 168 20.90 -13.54 4.84
CA THR A 168 20.68 -12.27 5.55
C THR A 168 21.30 -12.35 6.93
N LEU A 169 22.09 -11.35 7.30
CA LEU A 169 22.42 -11.04 8.69
C LEU A 169 21.77 -9.69 9.00
N GLY A 170 20.92 -9.68 10.00
CA GLY A 170 20.24 -8.49 10.48
C GLY A 170 20.36 -8.36 11.99
N ARG A 171 20.54 -7.13 12.46
CA ARG A 171 20.41 -6.77 13.88
C ARG A 171 19.40 -5.65 14.01
N ASP A 172 18.60 -5.70 15.05
CA ASP A 172 17.49 -4.76 15.20
C ASP A 172 17.03 -4.64 16.65
N ALA A 173 16.48 -3.46 16.99
CA ALA A 173 15.90 -3.17 18.29
C ALA A 173 14.95 -1.98 18.15
N PRO A 174 13.89 -1.89 18.97
CA PRO A 174 12.98 -0.75 18.91
C PRO A 174 13.63 0.56 19.39
N ALA A 175 13.25 1.67 18.79
CA ALA A 175 13.64 3.01 19.22
C ALA A 175 12.94 3.43 20.51
N TYR A 176 11.65 3.11 20.66
CA TYR A 176 10.83 3.49 21.81
C TYR A 176 10.23 2.28 22.51
N ALA A 177 10.08 2.37 23.84
CA ALA A 177 9.55 1.28 24.67
C ALA A 177 8.04 1.11 24.54
N THR A 178 7.30 2.20 24.35
CA THR A 178 5.84 2.20 24.19
C THR A 178 5.48 2.35 22.71
N ARG A 179 4.88 1.31 22.15
CA ARG A 179 4.36 1.26 20.77
C ARG A 179 2.93 0.74 20.83
N GLY A 180 2.01 1.68 21.06
CA GLY A 180 0.63 1.38 21.42
C GLY A 180 -0.39 1.65 20.33
N TYR A 181 -1.52 0.97 20.44
CA TYR A 181 -2.76 1.32 19.76
C TYR A 181 -3.92 1.25 20.75
N MET A 182 -4.89 2.14 20.60
CA MET A 182 -6.07 2.23 21.46
C MET A 182 -7.35 1.97 20.68
N LEU A 183 -8.26 1.20 21.26
CA LEU A 183 -9.61 0.98 20.76
C LEU A 183 -10.64 1.42 21.80
N ASP A 184 -11.53 2.32 21.40
CA ASP A 184 -12.68 2.77 22.20
C ASP A 184 -13.75 1.69 22.32
N ALA A 185 -13.74 0.96 23.44
CA ALA A 185 -14.81 0.02 23.78
C ALA A 185 -15.89 0.63 24.68
N GLY A 186 -15.70 1.87 25.16
CA GLY A 186 -16.65 2.60 25.98
C GLY A 186 -17.84 3.15 25.19
N ARG A 187 -17.69 3.35 23.88
CA ARG A 187 -18.78 3.80 22.98
C ARG A 187 -19.27 2.71 22.02
N LYS A 188 -18.60 1.55 21.98
CA LYS A 188 -19.01 0.35 21.22
C LYS A 188 -18.44 -0.92 21.84
N TRP A 189 -19.24 -1.96 22.02
CA TRP A 189 -18.72 -3.25 22.48
C TRP A 189 -18.00 -4.05 21.37
N TYR A 190 -17.00 -4.83 21.76
CA TYR A 190 -16.23 -5.72 20.90
C TYR A 190 -16.13 -7.13 21.48
N SER A 191 -16.25 -8.13 20.61
CA SER A 191 -16.12 -9.54 20.97
C SER A 191 -14.67 -9.92 21.31
N LYS A 192 -14.50 -10.92 22.18
CA LYS A 192 -13.16 -11.41 22.55
C LYS A 192 -12.34 -11.91 21.36
N ASP A 193 -13.00 -12.54 20.39
CA ASP A 193 -12.33 -13.11 19.23
C ASP A 193 -11.78 -12.01 18.32
N PHE A 194 -12.58 -10.97 18.04
CA PHE A 194 -12.11 -9.79 17.33
C PHE A 194 -10.91 -9.12 18.03
N LEU A 195 -10.97 -8.95 19.35
CA LEU A 195 -9.88 -8.34 20.12
C LEU A 195 -8.60 -9.17 20.08
N LYS A 196 -8.71 -10.50 20.13
CA LYS A 196 -7.57 -11.43 19.99
C LYS A 196 -6.96 -11.36 18.59
N GLU A 197 -7.77 -11.33 17.55
CA GLU A 197 -7.32 -11.18 16.17
C GLU A 197 -6.58 -9.85 15.95
N LEU A 198 -7.14 -8.74 16.44
CA LEU A 198 -6.52 -7.42 16.38
C LEU A 198 -5.16 -7.38 17.08
N CYS A 199 -5.03 -8.12 18.19
CA CYS A 199 -3.79 -8.26 18.92
C CYS A 199 -2.72 -9.05 18.16
N SER A 200 -3.11 -10.16 17.51
CA SER A 200 -2.23 -10.92 16.61
C SER A 200 -1.74 -10.06 15.45
N TYR A 201 -2.65 -9.27 14.86
CA TYR A 201 -2.33 -8.33 13.78
C TYR A 201 -1.31 -7.27 14.22
N ALA A 202 -1.54 -6.61 15.35
CA ALA A 202 -0.64 -5.56 15.84
C ALA A 202 0.75 -6.10 16.23
N SER A 203 0.81 -7.30 16.82
CA SER A 203 2.07 -8.00 17.12
C SER A 203 2.90 -8.27 15.86
N PHE A 204 2.26 -8.62 14.73
CA PHE A 204 2.98 -8.87 13.48
C PHE A 204 3.78 -7.65 13.00
N PHE A 205 3.28 -6.44 13.28
CA PHE A 205 3.95 -5.15 13.01
C PHE A 205 4.69 -4.57 14.23
N LYS A 206 4.98 -5.41 15.23
CA LYS A 206 5.79 -5.11 16.43
C LYS A 206 5.25 -4.01 17.34
N MET A 207 3.94 -3.76 17.32
CA MET A 207 3.26 -3.07 18.43
C MET A 207 3.33 -3.93 19.68
N ASN A 208 3.45 -3.31 20.86
CA ASN A 208 3.62 -4.03 22.13
C ASN A 208 2.66 -3.60 23.24
N GLU A 209 1.79 -2.63 23.00
CA GLU A 209 0.75 -2.20 23.94
C GLU A 209 -0.60 -2.11 23.24
N PHE A 210 -1.64 -2.69 23.86
CA PHE A 210 -3.03 -2.52 23.46
C PHE A 210 -3.77 -1.74 24.55
N HIS A 211 -4.03 -0.46 24.31
CA HIS A 211 -4.81 0.39 25.21
C HIS A 211 -6.31 0.11 25.01
N TYR A 212 -6.92 -0.53 25.98
CA TYR A 212 -8.31 -0.95 25.91
C TYR A 212 -9.18 -0.03 26.76
N HIS A 213 -9.90 0.88 26.10
CA HIS A 213 -10.73 1.90 26.70
C HIS A 213 -12.08 1.30 27.12
N LEU A 214 -12.19 0.84 28.38
CA LEU A 214 -13.25 -0.09 28.80
C LEU A 214 -14.62 0.57 29.00
N SER A 215 -14.65 1.86 29.30
CA SER A 215 -15.84 2.54 29.78
C SER A 215 -15.91 3.97 29.29
N ASP A 216 -17.06 4.38 28.77
CA ASP A 216 -17.32 5.75 28.33
C ASP A 216 -18.84 5.93 28.11
N ASN A 217 -19.21 7.00 27.45
CA ASN A 217 -20.52 7.29 26.96
C ASN A 217 -20.51 8.02 25.61
N TYR A 218 -21.58 7.81 24.87
CA TYR A 218 -21.87 8.65 23.72
C TYR A 218 -21.97 10.13 24.15
N PRO A 219 -21.45 11.10 23.37
CA PRO A 219 -21.45 12.50 23.78
C PRO A 219 -22.87 13.00 24.09
N LEU A 220 -23.07 13.61 25.26
CA LEU A 220 -24.39 14.06 25.73
C LEU A 220 -25.06 15.12 24.83
N ASN A 221 -24.28 15.79 23.99
CA ASN A 221 -24.77 16.81 23.05
C ASN A 221 -25.06 16.24 21.64
N ARG A 222 -25.10 14.91 21.49
CA ARG A 222 -25.34 14.21 20.22
C ARG A 222 -26.42 13.14 20.35
N GLY A 223 -27.08 12.84 19.24
CA GLY A 223 -28.05 11.74 19.13
C GLY A 223 -29.50 12.14 19.34
N LYS A 224 -30.39 11.12 19.31
CA LYS A 224 -31.86 11.24 19.39
C LYS A 224 -32.43 11.24 20.81
N ASN A 225 -31.58 11.28 21.82
CA ASN A 225 -32.00 10.92 23.18
C ASN A 225 -32.81 12.04 23.83
N ASP A 226 -34.04 11.73 24.23
CA ASP A 226 -34.92 12.64 24.95
C ASP A 226 -34.41 12.92 26.39
N SER A 227 -33.63 11.98 26.95
CA SER A 227 -32.99 12.12 28.25
C SER A 227 -31.53 11.64 28.24
N TRP A 228 -30.69 12.23 29.11
CA TRP A 228 -29.33 11.74 29.38
C TRP A 228 -29.31 10.28 29.89
N ARG A 229 -30.44 9.79 30.41
CA ARG A 229 -30.60 8.38 30.82
C ARG A 229 -30.64 7.41 29.64
N ASP A 230 -31.06 7.87 28.47
CA ASP A 230 -31.20 7.05 27.27
C ASP A 230 -29.90 7.03 26.44
N VAL A 231 -29.00 7.99 26.67
CA VAL A 231 -27.70 8.10 25.98
C VAL A 231 -26.86 6.86 26.19
N TYR A 232 -26.36 6.22 25.14
CA TYR A 232 -25.52 5.02 25.30
C TYR A 232 -24.33 5.30 26.23
N SER A 233 -24.13 4.43 27.21
CA SER A 233 -22.97 4.39 28.09
C SER A 233 -22.64 2.94 28.39
N HIS A 234 -21.36 2.64 28.52
CA HIS A 234 -20.90 1.26 28.51
C HIS A 234 -19.76 1.03 29.50
N PHE A 235 -19.65 -0.23 29.94
CA PHE A 235 -18.54 -0.73 30.71
C PHE A 235 -18.26 -2.18 30.27
N SER A 236 -17.09 -2.42 29.68
CA SER A 236 -16.81 -3.61 28.86
C SER A 236 -16.59 -4.90 29.65
N LEU A 237 -16.44 -4.85 30.98
CA LEU A 237 -16.18 -6.03 31.82
C LEU A 237 -17.37 -6.33 32.73
N LEU A 238 -17.73 -7.60 32.84
CA LEU A 238 -18.80 -8.07 33.73
C LEU A 238 -18.32 -8.11 35.18
N PRO A 239 -18.79 -7.25 36.11
CA PRO A 239 -18.35 -7.34 37.50
C PRO A 239 -18.78 -8.67 38.14
N GLY A 240 -17.86 -9.31 38.86
CA GLY A 240 -18.17 -10.49 39.66
C GLY A 240 -19.02 -10.13 40.88
N ASP A 241 -18.70 -9.00 41.51
CA ASP A 241 -19.55 -8.39 42.53
C ASP A 241 -20.86 -7.87 41.93
N LYS A 242 -21.97 -8.52 42.29
CA LYS A 242 -23.32 -8.16 41.85
C LYS A 242 -23.73 -6.74 42.28
N SER A 243 -23.14 -6.22 43.37
CA SER A 243 -23.42 -4.86 43.85
C SER A 243 -22.99 -3.78 42.85
N LEU A 244 -21.98 -4.07 42.02
CA LEU A 244 -21.44 -3.15 41.01
C LEU A 244 -22.17 -3.20 39.67
N ARG A 245 -23.07 -4.18 39.45
CA ARG A 245 -23.75 -4.37 38.14
C ARG A 245 -24.62 -3.19 37.69
N GLY A 246 -24.91 -2.25 38.58
CA GLY A 246 -25.59 -1.01 38.22
C GLY A 246 -24.87 -0.20 37.13
N ILE A 247 -23.54 -0.34 37.01
CA ILE A 247 -22.73 0.32 35.97
C ILE A 247 -22.99 -0.19 34.55
N LEU A 248 -23.64 -1.35 34.39
CA LEU A 248 -23.87 -1.98 33.09
C LEU A 248 -25.17 -1.53 32.42
N HIS A 249 -26.12 -0.99 33.18
CA HIS A 249 -27.43 -0.55 32.68
C HIS A 249 -28.18 -1.61 31.83
N GLY A 250 -28.11 -2.89 32.22
CA GLY A 250 -28.78 -3.99 31.53
C GLY A 250 -28.06 -4.51 30.28
N ARG A 251 -26.78 -4.15 30.10
CA ARG A 251 -25.94 -4.55 28.97
C ARG A 251 -24.99 -5.70 29.31
N GLU A 252 -25.39 -6.64 30.17
CA GLU A 252 -24.56 -7.78 30.56
C GLU A 252 -24.08 -8.63 29.36
N ASN A 253 -24.86 -8.69 28.27
CA ASN A 253 -24.49 -9.43 27.06
C ASN A 253 -23.45 -8.72 26.18
N GLU A 254 -23.14 -7.47 26.48
CA GLU A 254 -22.09 -6.67 25.83
C GLU A 254 -20.87 -6.59 26.76
N THR A 255 -20.50 -7.67 27.46
CA THR A 255 -19.37 -7.62 28.38
C THR A 255 -18.47 -8.84 28.26
N LEU A 256 -17.21 -8.68 28.62
CA LEU A 256 -16.26 -9.77 28.80
C LEU A 256 -16.34 -10.27 30.24
N SER A 257 -16.44 -11.58 30.42
CA SER A 257 -16.27 -12.20 31.73
C SER A 257 -14.81 -12.10 32.18
N ARG A 258 -14.54 -12.42 33.45
CA ARG A 258 -13.17 -12.51 33.97
C ARG A 258 -12.29 -13.47 33.16
N ASP A 259 -12.86 -14.61 32.80
CA ASP A 259 -12.14 -15.64 32.08
C ASP A 259 -11.88 -15.22 30.63
N ASP A 260 -12.87 -14.59 29.97
CA ASP A 260 -12.69 -14.04 28.62
C ASP A 260 -11.62 -12.94 28.60
N PHE A 261 -11.60 -12.06 29.59
CA PHE A 261 -10.61 -11.00 29.68
C PHE A 261 -9.20 -11.54 30.03
N MET A 262 -9.11 -12.60 30.85
CA MET A 262 -7.84 -13.28 31.10
C MET A 262 -7.33 -14.02 29.86
N GLU A 263 -8.23 -14.63 29.08
CA GLU A 263 -7.92 -15.27 27.80
C GLU A 263 -7.37 -14.26 26.81
N LEU A 264 -8.02 -13.09 26.66
CA LEU A 264 -7.53 -11.98 25.84
C LEU A 264 -6.13 -11.52 26.26
N GLN A 265 -5.92 -11.27 27.56
CA GLN A 265 -4.62 -10.84 28.07
C GLN A 265 -3.52 -11.88 27.83
N SER A 266 -3.83 -13.17 28.01
CA SER A 266 -2.89 -14.27 27.78
C SER A 266 -2.53 -14.41 26.31
N HIS A 267 -3.53 -14.30 25.42
CA HIS A 267 -3.36 -14.31 23.96
C HIS A 267 -2.48 -13.15 23.49
N CYS A 268 -2.71 -11.94 24.02
CA CYS A 268 -1.86 -10.80 23.71
C CYS A 268 -0.44 -10.97 24.24
N ALA A 269 -0.30 -11.43 25.49
CA ALA A 269 1.01 -11.61 26.13
C ALA A 269 1.86 -12.65 25.39
N SER A 270 1.27 -13.78 24.96
CA SER A 270 1.95 -14.81 24.16
C SER A 270 2.42 -14.33 22.79
N ARG A 271 2.02 -13.11 22.41
CA ARG A 271 2.41 -12.39 21.19
C ARG A 271 3.15 -11.09 21.48
N GLY A 272 3.66 -10.90 22.69
CA GLY A 272 4.49 -9.75 23.06
C GLY A 272 3.72 -8.44 23.27
N VAL A 273 2.39 -8.48 23.27
CA VAL A 273 1.52 -7.31 23.46
C VAL A 273 0.96 -7.30 24.88
N THR A 274 1.05 -6.17 25.57
CA THR A 274 0.45 -5.98 26.89
C THR A 274 -0.87 -5.22 26.76
N VAL A 275 -1.96 -5.74 27.32
CA VAL A 275 -3.22 -5.00 27.43
C VAL A 275 -3.11 -3.97 28.56
N ILE A 276 -3.33 -2.70 28.25
CA ILE A 276 -3.42 -1.59 29.20
C ILE A 276 -4.90 -1.23 29.34
N PRO A 277 -5.58 -1.66 30.42
CA PRO A 277 -6.99 -1.37 30.61
C PRO A 277 -7.17 0.05 31.16
N GLU A 278 -8.20 0.72 30.66
CA GLU A 278 -8.64 2.03 31.11
C GLU A 278 -10.03 1.98 31.68
N ILE A 279 -10.22 2.49 32.89
CA ILE A 279 -11.55 2.76 33.46
C ILE A 279 -11.66 4.27 33.63
N GLU A 280 -12.52 4.89 32.83
CA GLU A 280 -12.70 6.34 32.81
C GLU A 280 -13.31 6.89 34.11
N ALA A 281 -12.63 7.89 34.68
CA ALA A 281 -13.14 8.80 35.69
C ALA A 281 -12.14 9.96 35.93
N PRO A 282 -12.58 11.20 36.20
CA PRO A 282 -13.95 11.60 36.56
C PRO A 282 -14.76 12.26 35.44
N GLY A 283 -14.14 12.47 34.27
CA GLY A 283 -14.85 12.73 33.02
C GLY A 283 -15.50 11.45 32.48
N HIS A 284 -16.29 11.58 31.41
CA HIS A 284 -16.82 10.44 30.63
C HIS A 284 -17.49 9.33 31.47
N SER A 285 -18.08 9.72 32.61
CA SER A 285 -18.49 8.82 33.68
C SER A 285 -20.01 8.60 33.70
N LEU A 286 -20.68 8.69 32.54
CA LEU A 286 -22.14 8.51 32.50
C LEU A 286 -22.58 7.11 32.96
N TYR A 287 -21.73 6.11 32.76
CA TYR A 287 -21.93 4.75 33.27
C TYR A 287 -22.05 4.70 34.81
N LEU A 288 -21.35 5.62 35.50
CA LEU A 288 -21.44 5.79 36.95
C LEU A 288 -22.61 6.67 37.36
N THR A 289 -22.78 7.83 36.72
CA THR A 289 -23.80 8.80 37.14
C THR A 289 -25.23 8.34 36.81
N LYS A 290 -25.43 7.47 35.82
CA LYS A 290 -26.73 6.83 35.62
C LYS A 290 -27.07 5.85 36.73
N TRP A 291 -26.07 5.14 37.25
CA TRP A 291 -26.25 4.24 38.39
C TRP A 291 -26.47 5.01 39.69
N LYS A 292 -25.69 6.08 39.91
CA LYS A 292 -25.72 6.93 41.10
C LYS A 292 -25.83 8.42 40.71
N PRO A 293 -27.03 8.92 40.37
CA PRO A 293 -27.24 10.28 39.87
C PRO A 293 -26.85 11.39 40.85
N GLU A 294 -26.83 11.09 42.15
CA GLU A 294 -26.38 11.99 43.21
C GLU A 294 -24.89 12.35 43.11
N LEU A 295 -24.09 11.52 42.42
CA LEU A 295 -22.66 11.76 42.21
C LEU A 295 -22.39 12.66 40.99
N ALA A 296 -23.41 13.07 40.23
CA ALA A 296 -23.22 13.84 39.00
C ALA A 296 -23.08 15.35 39.26
N LEU A 297 -22.23 16.01 38.48
CA LEU A 297 -22.31 17.46 38.28
C LEU A 297 -23.52 17.84 37.41
N ALA A 298 -23.64 19.13 37.08
CA ALA A 298 -24.65 19.62 36.15
C ALA A 298 -24.48 18.97 34.76
N LYS A 299 -23.24 18.92 34.26
CA LYS A 299 -22.85 18.13 33.07
C LYS A 299 -22.82 16.65 33.50
N LYS A 300 -23.82 15.88 33.04
CA LYS A 300 -24.20 14.58 33.64
C LYS A 300 -23.17 13.48 33.49
N ASP A 301 -22.20 13.64 32.61
CA ASP A 301 -21.07 12.74 32.38
C ASP A 301 -19.85 13.09 33.26
N LEU A 302 -19.93 14.13 34.10
CA LEU A 302 -18.86 14.48 35.06
C LEU A 302 -19.26 14.12 36.50
N LEU A 303 -18.32 13.53 37.24
CA LEU A 303 -18.49 13.22 38.67
C LEU A 303 -18.28 14.47 39.54
N ASN A 304 -19.09 14.65 40.58
CA ASN A 304 -18.87 15.62 41.64
C ASN A 304 -17.82 15.08 42.61
N LEU A 305 -16.57 15.49 42.43
CA LEU A 305 -15.42 15.04 43.23
C LEU A 305 -15.46 15.47 44.71
N THR A 306 -16.29 16.44 45.07
CA THR A 306 -16.46 16.90 46.46
C THR A 306 -17.50 16.08 47.23
N HIS A 307 -18.34 15.31 46.53
CA HIS A 307 -19.32 14.45 47.17
C HIS A 307 -18.62 13.29 47.90
N PRO A 308 -18.94 13.01 49.18
CA PRO A 308 -18.18 12.07 50.01
C PRO A 308 -18.15 10.64 49.47
N GLU A 309 -19.19 10.23 48.75
CA GLU A 309 -19.31 8.88 48.17
C GLU A 309 -18.64 8.71 46.79
N THR A 310 -18.18 9.79 46.14
CA THR A 310 -17.62 9.70 44.78
C THR A 310 -16.34 8.85 44.76
N LEU A 311 -15.34 9.24 45.56
CA LEU A 311 -14.07 8.52 45.61
C LEU A 311 -14.22 7.08 46.11
N PRO A 312 -14.96 6.79 47.22
CA PRO A 312 -15.21 5.41 47.65
C PRO A 312 -15.89 4.54 46.57
N THR A 313 -16.86 5.10 45.84
CA THR A 313 -17.54 4.38 44.75
C THR A 313 -16.56 4.01 43.64
N VAL A 314 -15.78 4.97 43.14
CA VAL A 314 -14.78 4.71 42.09
C VAL A 314 -13.72 3.71 42.58
N GLN A 315 -13.24 3.85 43.81
CA GLN A 315 -12.28 2.92 44.41
C GLN A 315 -12.84 1.50 44.55
N SER A 316 -14.15 1.34 44.80
CA SER A 316 -14.79 0.01 44.88
C SER A 316 -14.77 -0.72 43.53
N ILE A 317 -15.00 0.00 42.43
CA ILE A 317 -14.90 -0.53 41.06
C ILE A 317 -13.46 -0.94 40.77
N TRP A 318 -12.49 -0.05 41.02
CA TRP A 318 -11.08 -0.37 40.84
C TRP A 318 -10.64 -1.57 41.69
N LYS A 319 -11.12 -1.68 42.93
CA LYS A 319 -10.80 -2.81 43.81
C LYS A 319 -11.21 -4.17 43.23
N GLU A 320 -12.37 -4.23 42.55
CA GLU A 320 -12.85 -5.45 41.88
C GLU A 320 -11.93 -5.85 40.72
N PHE A 321 -11.54 -4.88 39.88
CA PHE A 321 -10.85 -5.16 38.61
C PHE A 321 -9.31 -5.17 38.69
N LEU A 322 -8.68 -4.49 39.66
CA LEU A 322 -7.21 -4.46 39.79
C LEU A 322 -6.56 -5.86 39.79
N PRO A 323 -7.11 -6.91 40.45
CA PRO A 323 -6.56 -8.27 40.39
C PRO A 323 -6.67 -8.94 39.01
N TRP A 324 -7.58 -8.48 38.15
CA TRP A 324 -7.80 -9.00 36.80
C TRP A 324 -6.71 -8.51 35.85
N PHE A 325 -6.24 -7.29 36.05
CA PHE A 325 -5.31 -6.59 35.16
C PHE A 325 -3.89 -7.14 35.31
N LYS A 326 -3.44 -7.91 34.31
CA LYS A 326 -2.10 -8.52 34.24
C LYS A 326 -1.07 -7.59 33.60
N THR A 327 -1.06 -6.34 34.05
CA THR A 327 -0.13 -5.29 33.62
C THR A 327 0.39 -4.50 34.83
N LYS A 328 1.58 -3.93 34.70
CA LYS A 328 2.21 -3.02 35.68
C LYS A 328 1.59 -1.62 35.66
N GLU A 329 0.86 -1.29 34.60
CA GLU A 329 0.31 0.05 34.37
C GLU A 329 -1.15 -0.03 33.97
N VAL A 330 -1.97 0.87 34.51
CA VAL A 330 -3.40 1.00 34.21
C VAL A 330 -3.71 2.45 33.91
N HIS A 331 -4.70 2.70 33.05
CA HIS A 331 -5.13 4.06 32.71
C HIS A 331 -6.39 4.41 33.52
N ILE A 332 -6.44 5.58 34.13
CA ILE A 332 -7.64 6.04 34.86
C ILE A 332 -8.46 7.04 34.07
N GLY A 333 -8.04 7.31 32.82
CA GLY A 333 -8.68 8.27 31.93
C GLY A 333 -8.40 9.69 32.35
N ALA A 334 -9.42 10.33 32.90
CA ALA A 334 -9.34 11.64 33.56
C ALA A 334 -9.15 12.81 32.57
N ASP A 335 -9.63 12.66 31.34
CA ASP A 335 -9.71 13.71 30.34
C ASP A 335 -10.99 14.58 30.48
N GLU A 336 -11.00 15.67 29.71
CA GLU A 336 -12.13 16.59 29.49
C GLU A 336 -12.93 17.02 30.74
N TYR A 337 -12.23 17.19 31.86
CA TYR A 337 -12.83 17.64 33.12
C TYR A 337 -12.85 19.18 33.23
N ASP A 338 -13.71 19.71 34.10
CA ASP A 338 -13.88 21.16 34.27
C ASP A 338 -12.63 21.81 34.91
N ALA A 339 -11.99 22.72 34.16
CA ALA A 339 -10.79 23.44 34.59
C ALA A 339 -11.02 24.30 35.84
N GLU A 340 -12.26 24.77 36.10
CA GLU A 340 -12.57 25.52 37.32
C GLU A 340 -12.52 24.65 38.58
N LEU A 341 -12.57 23.32 38.41
CA LEU A 341 -12.48 22.30 39.45
C LEU A 341 -11.11 21.61 39.50
N ALA A 342 -10.08 22.21 38.90
CA ALA A 342 -8.73 21.64 38.77
C ALA A 342 -8.14 21.11 40.08
N ASP A 343 -8.29 21.81 41.20
CA ASP A 343 -7.70 21.34 42.47
C ASP A 343 -8.37 20.07 43.01
N ASP A 344 -9.68 19.92 42.80
CA ASP A 344 -10.42 18.73 43.22
C ASP A 344 -10.10 17.55 42.29
N TYR A 345 -9.94 17.83 41.00
CA TYR A 345 -9.41 16.90 39.99
C TYR A 345 -8.01 16.38 40.36
N ILE A 346 -7.05 17.27 40.62
CA ILE A 346 -5.68 16.90 41.03
C ILE A 346 -5.71 16.07 42.31
N THR A 347 -6.54 16.45 43.29
CA THR A 347 -6.71 15.70 44.53
C THR A 347 -7.25 14.28 44.25
N PHE A 348 -8.23 14.15 43.37
CA PHE A 348 -8.81 12.86 42.97
C PHE A 348 -7.77 11.98 42.27
N VAL A 349 -7.10 12.47 41.22
CA VAL A 349 -6.06 11.75 40.48
C VAL A 349 -4.97 11.27 41.42
N ASN A 350 -4.46 12.14 42.30
CA ASN A 350 -3.42 11.78 43.25
C ASN A 350 -3.87 10.74 44.27
N LYS A 351 -5.13 10.77 44.71
CA LYS A 351 -5.69 9.76 45.63
C LYS A 351 -5.92 8.42 44.93
N MET A 352 -6.43 8.44 43.68
CA MET A 352 -6.62 7.24 42.88
C MET A 352 -5.29 6.56 42.55
N SER A 353 -4.28 7.33 42.12
CA SER A 353 -2.95 6.82 41.84
C SER A 353 -2.31 6.15 43.07
N ARG A 354 -2.39 6.80 44.25
CA ARG A 354 -1.93 6.20 45.51
C ARG A 354 -2.72 4.95 45.91
N PHE A 355 -4.04 4.95 45.72
CA PHE A 355 -4.88 3.78 45.99
C PHE A 355 -4.50 2.59 45.10
N ILE A 356 -4.37 2.79 43.78
CA ILE A 356 -3.97 1.76 42.82
C ILE A 356 -2.58 1.21 43.17
N ASN A 357 -1.63 2.11 43.46
CA ASN A 357 -0.27 1.72 43.80
C ASN A 357 -0.20 0.92 45.11
N SER A 358 -0.81 1.41 46.19
CA SER A 358 -0.83 0.71 47.48
C SER A 358 -1.59 -0.62 47.46
N THR A 359 -2.60 -0.74 46.58
CA THR A 359 -3.42 -1.97 46.48
C THR A 359 -2.77 -3.04 45.62
N SER A 360 -2.03 -2.66 44.58
CA SER A 360 -1.62 -3.60 43.53
C SER A 360 -0.20 -3.40 42.99
N ASN A 361 0.56 -2.44 43.53
CA ASN A 361 1.88 -2.02 43.06
C ASN A 361 1.91 -1.65 41.55
N LYS A 362 0.78 -1.16 41.03
CA LYS A 362 0.66 -0.67 39.65
C LYS A 362 0.88 0.84 39.62
N ARG A 363 1.33 1.34 38.48
CA ARG A 363 1.44 2.78 38.18
C ARG A 363 0.23 3.23 37.37
N SER A 364 -0.17 4.48 37.52
CA SER A 364 -1.33 5.04 36.83
C SER A 364 -0.90 5.89 35.63
N ARG A 365 -1.66 5.78 34.54
CA ARG A 365 -1.65 6.69 33.39
C ARG A 365 -2.91 7.56 33.43
N ILE A 366 -2.79 8.79 32.93
CA ILE A 366 -3.92 9.69 32.66
C ILE A 366 -3.75 10.29 31.28
N TRP A 367 -4.85 10.75 30.69
CA TRP A 367 -4.79 11.72 29.61
C TRP A 367 -4.28 13.06 30.16
N GLY A 368 -3.49 13.78 29.36
CA GLY A 368 -3.13 15.16 29.70
C GLY A 368 -4.37 16.05 29.70
N THR A 369 -4.58 16.80 30.77
CA THR A 369 -5.79 17.61 31.00
C THR A 369 -5.39 19.03 31.39
N HIS A 370 -6.19 20.03 31.04
CA HIS A 370 -5.88 21.39 31.47
C HIS A 370 -6.31 21.63 32.92
N GLU A 371 -5.37 21.53 33.86
CA GLU A 371 -5.63 21.64 35.30
C GLU A 371 -5.03 22.89 36.00
N PRO A 372 -5.51 24.13 35.72
CA PRO A 372 -4.96 25.34 36.32
C PRO A 372 -5.25 25.43 37.84
N SER A 373 -4.37 24.85 38.65
CA SER A 373 -4.52 24.80 40.11
C SER A 373 -4.48 26.19 40.76
N LYS A 374 -5.52 26.54 41.52
CA LYS A 374 -5.58 27.77 42.34
C LYS A 374 -4.83 27.60 43.67
N ARG A 375 -4.63 26.35 44.11
CA ARG A 375 -3.91 25.98 45.35
C ARG A 375 -2.43 25.62 45.11
N ASN A 376 -1.90 25.82 43.90
CA ASN A 376 -0.55 25.43 43.50
C ASN A 376 -0.26 23.93 43.75
N GLN A 377 -1.29 23.10 43.57
CA GLN A 377 -1.19 21.64 43.60
C GLN A 377 -0.73 21.13 42.24
N THR A 378 -0.05 19.98 42.25
CA THR A 378 0.36 19.29 41.03
C THR A 378 0.03 17.81 41.13
N ILE A 379 -0.10 17.18 39.98
CA ILE A 379 -0.23 15.72 39.89
C ILE A 379 1.08 15.08 40.34
N ASP A 380 0.98 13.93 41.02
CA ASP A 380 2.12 13.15 41.47
C ASP A 380 3.01 12.77 40.28
N LYS A 381 4.33 12.95 40.41
CA LYS A 381 5.31 12.65 39.33
C LYS A 381 5.39 11.15 39.00
N ASN A 382 4.86 10.30 39.88
CA ASN A 382 4.65 8.89 39.60
C ASN A 382 3.46 8.62 38.68
N VAL A 383 2.67 9.61 38.26
CA VAL A 383 1.66 9.44 37.20
C VAL A 383 2.32 9.64 35.84
N ILE A 384 1.94 8.82 34.85
CA ILE A 384 2.36 8.96 33.46
C ILE A 384 1.29 9.76 32.73
N ILE A 385 1.69 10.73 31.92
CA ILE A 385 0.75 11.58 31.18
C ILE A 385 0.78 11.20 29.71
N GLN A 386 -0.35 10.74 29.19
CA GLN A 386 -0.57 10.51 27.77
C GLN A 386 -1.09 11.81 27.15
N HIS A 387 -0.20 12.52 26.48
CA HIS A 387 -0.51 13.81 25.88
C HIS A 387 -1.28 13.58 24.57
N TRP A 388 -2.42 14.26 24.42
CA TRP A 388 -3.28 14.11 23.26
C TRP A 388 -3.65 15.41 22.55
N GLN A 389 -3.52 16.57 23.20
CA GLN A 389 -3.78 17.86 22.55
C GLN A 389 -3.04 18.99 23.26
N TYR A 390 -2.38 19.88 22.51
CA TYR A 390 -1.71 21.09 23.04
C TYR A 390 -2.61 22.06 23.81
N GLY A 391 -3.93 22.00 23.61
CA GLY A 391 -4.90 22.78 24.38
C GLY A 391 -5.15 22.23 25.80
N GLN A 392 -4.76 20.99 26.05
CA GLN A 392 -4.98 20.30 27.32
C GLN A 392 -3.70 20.21 28.13
N SER A 393 -2.57 19.94 27.50
CA SER A 393 -1.27 19.90 28.16
C SER A 393 -0.16 20.29 27.19
N ASP A 394 1.02 20.67 27.70
CA ASP A 394 2.21 20.89 26.88
C ASP A 394 3.23 19.77 27.16
N PRO A 395 3.52 18.86 26.22
CA PRO A 395 4.38 17.71 26.45
C PRO A 395 5.83 18.11 26.72
N VAL A 396 6.29 19.23 26.15
CA VAL A 396 7.64 19.77 26.41
C VAL A 396 7.71 20.31 27.83
N GLN A 397 6.67 20.99 28.30
CA GLN A 397 6.60 21.46 29.68
C GLN A 397 6.44 20.31 30.68
N LEU A 398 5.61 19.31 30.39
CA LEU A 398 5.44 18.12 31.23
C LEU A 398 6.76 17.39 31.48
N VAL A 399 7.57 17.21 30.45
CA VAL A 399 8.92 16.61 30.59
C VAL A 399 9.82 17.47 31.48
N LYS A 400 9.83 18.81 31.29
CA LYS A 400 10.58 19.74 32.15
C LYS A 400 10.13 19.67 33.61
N ASP A 401 8.84 19.48 33.83
CA ASP A 401 8.22 19.34 35.15
C ASP A 401 8.39 17.93 35.75
N GLY A 402 9.07 17.03 35.04
CA GLY A 402 9.51 15.73 35.54
C GLY A 402 8.51 14.59 35.36
N TYR A 403 7.53 14.72 34.47
CA TYR A 403 6.59 13.63 34.15
C TYR A 403 7.13 12.74 33.03
N ASP A 404 6.78 11.45 33.08
CA ASP A 404 6.92 10.58 31.93
C ASP A 404 5.74 10.78 30.98
N VAL A 405 6.01 10.88 29.68
CA VAL A 405 5.03 11.26 28.67
C VAL A 405 4.92 10.18 27.59
N ILE A 406 3.69 9.95 27.12
CA ILE A 406 3.37 9.16 25.92
C ILE A 406 2.75 10.11 24.90
N ASN A 407 3.19 10.01 23.64
CA ASN A 407 2.67 10.80 22.53
C ASN A 407 1.41 10.14 21.94
N SER A 408 0.28 10.82 22.06
CA SER A 408 -0.97 10.49 21.40
C SER A 408 -1.58 11.74 20.78
N GLU A 409 -0.74 12.68 20.30
CA GLU A 409 -1.22 13.96 19.77
C GLU A 409 -2.25 13.73 18.66
N ASP A 410 -3.43 14.30 18.88
CA ASP A 410 -4.64 14.00 18.15
C ASP A 410 -4.49 14.20 16.64
N TRP A 411 -3.73 15.22 16.22
CA TRP A 411 -3.54 15.54 14.81
C TRP A 411 -2.96 14.35 14.03
N TRP A 412 -1.92 13.67 14.49
CA TRP A 412 -1.40 12.51 13.73
C TRP A 412 -2.01 11.18 14.19
N ALA A 413 -2.38 11.07 15.47
CA ALA A 413 -2.66 9.80 16.12
C ALA A 413 -4.12 9.34 16.03
N TYR A 414 -5.08 10.27 15.83
CA TYR A 414 -6.50 9.97 16.04
C TYR A 414 -7.23 9.59 14.76
N THR A 415 -8.10 8.59 14.91
CA THR A 415 -9.16 8.25 13.96
C THR A 415 -10.50 8.28 14.67
N SER A 416 -11.52 8.78 13.99
CA SER A 416 -12.91 8.60 14.42
C SER A 416 -13.49 7.50 13.55
N LEU A 417 -13.85 6.34 14.10
CA LEU A 417 -14.11 5.11 13.32
C LEU A 417 -15.27 5.23 12.30
N LYS A 418 -16.04 6.33 12.36
CA LYS A 418 -16.93 6.81 11.30
C LYS A 418 -16.69 8.30 11.05
N ASN A 419 -17.16 8.81 9.91
CA ASN A 419 -17.02 10.21 9.50
C ASN A 419 -16.99 11.23 10.66
N ASP A 420 -15.98 12.11 10.63
CA ASP A 420 -15.77 13.13 11.65
C ASP A 420 -17.07 13.91 11.91
N HIS A 421 -17.35 14.10 13.18
CA HIS A 421 -18.51 14.85 13.64
C HIS A 421 -18.40 16.34 13.29
N MET A 422 -17.20 16.86 12.99
CA MET A 422 -16.97 18.23 12.52
C MET A 422 -16.75 18.29 11.00
N PRO A 423 -17.43 19.19 10.26
CA PRO A 423 -17.20 19.41 8.83
C PRO A 423 -15.99 20.33 8.61
N ILE A 424 -14.81 19.91 9.06
CA ILE A 424 -13.55 20.61 8.77
C ILE A 424 -12.90 19.88 7.60
N LEU A 425 -12.36 20.61 6.62
CA LEU A 425 -11.63 20.05 5.49
C LEU A 425 -10.17 20.52 5.53
N PRO A 426 -9.19 19.60 5.62
CA PRO A 426 -9.35 18.16 5.84
C PRO A 426 -9.94 17.84 7.23
N ALA A 427 -10.60 16.68 7.36
CA ALA A 427 -11.15 16.23 8.64
C ALA A 427 -10.06 16.21 9.71
N ARG A 428 -10.39 16.68 10.92
CA ARG A 428 -9.41 16.69 12.01
C ARG A 428 -9.13 15.24 12.42
N TYR A 429 -10.19 14.45 12.61
CA TYR A 429 -10.13 13.03 12.95
C TYR A 429 -10.76 12.19 11.82
N PRO A 430 -9.98 11.82 10.79
CA PRO A 430 -10.52 11.11 9.63
C PRO A 430 -11.00 9.70 9.99
N GLN A 431 -11.89 9.15 9.15
CA GLN A 431 -12.41 7.79 9.31
C GLN A 431 -11.33 6.72 9.21
N PHE A 432 -10.44 6.89 8.25
CA PHE A 432 -9.28 6.04 8.02
C PHE A 432 -8.04 6.75 8.52
N PHE A 433 -7.09 6.00 9.08
CA PHE A 433 -5.82 6.57 9.53
C PHE A 433 -5.12 7.34 8.41
N ASN A 434 -4.72 8.58 8.69
CA ASN A 434 -4.08 9.42 7.69
C ASN A 434 -2.56 9.18 7.67
N GLU A 435 -2.14 8.26 6.82
CA GLU A 435 -0.73 7.88 6.62
C GLU A 435 0.15 9.08 6.20
N SER A 436 -0.41 10.07 5.50
CA SER A 436 0.34 11.24 5.06
C SER A 436 0.91 12.02 6.25
N ARG A 437 0.24 12.02 7.40
CA ARG A 437 0.71 12.67 8.63
C ARG A 437 1.91 11.98 9.26
N VAL A 438 2.15 10.71 8.90
CA VAL A 438 3.33 9.95 9.33
C VAL A 438 4.46 10.05 8.30
N PHE A 439 4.16 10.04 7.00
CA PHE A 439 5.18 10.18 5.96
C PHE A 439 5.70 11.63 5.82
N ASN A 440 4.81 12.60 6.02
CA ASN A 440 5.05 14.03 5.85
C ASN A 440 4.53 14.80 7.07
N PHE A 441 5.15 14.56 8.23
CA PHE A 441 4.79 15.23 9.48
C PHE A 441 4.83 16.75 9.33
N ALA A 442 3.89 17.45 9.98
CA ALA A 442 3.73 18.90 9.86
C ALA A 442 3.54 19.37 8.40
N ASP A 443 3.00 18.51 7.53
CA ASP A 443 2.83 18.72 6.10
C ASP A 443 4.15 19.09 5.38
N LYS A 444 5.29 18.59 5.91
CA LYS A 444 6.63 18.80 5.35
C LYS A 444 7.12 17.54 4.67
N GLU A 445 7.42 17.67 3.38
CA GLU A 445 7.95 16.58 2.56
C GLU A 445 9.19 15.94 3.21
N GLU A 446 9.25 14.62 3.19
CA GLU A 446 10.33 13.79 3.73
C GLU A 446 10.53 13.81 5.27
N TRP A 447 9.77 14.63 6.03
CA TRP A 447 9.77 14.57 7.48
C TRP A 447 8.89 13.42 7.96
N GLN A 448 9.45 12.21 7.98
CA GLN A 448 8.74 11.08 8.56
C GLN A 448 8.66 11.21 10.08
N TRP A 449 7.43 11.17 10.60
CA TRP A 449 7.13 11.26 12.01
C TRP A 449 7.93 10.24 12.85
N THR A 450 8.29 10.68 14.05
CA THR A 450 8.81 9.86 15.14
C THR A 450 8.00 10.13 16.41
N PRO A 451 8.01 9.23 17.41
CA PRO A 451 7.36 9.49 18.69
C PRO A 451 7.78 10.78 19.43
N ALA A 452 8.92 11.38 19.07
CA ALA A 452 9.38 12.67 19.63
C ALA A 452 8.75 13.90 18.95
N ASP A 453 8.02 13.71 17.85
CA ASP A 453 7.33 14.74 17.11
C ASP A 453 5.88 14.89 17.62
N PHE A 454 5.61 16.03 18.25
CA PHE A 454 4.35 16.43 18.85
C PHE A 454 3.65 17.54 18.06
N ASN A 455 4.24 18.74 17.95
CA ASN A 455 3.51 19.90 17.42
C ASN A 455 3.64 20.05 15.89
N PRO A 456 2.58 19.85 15.10
CA PRO A 456 2.66 20.01 13.65
C PRO A 456 2.66 21.47 13.20
N VAL A 457 2.24 22.41 14.05
CA VAL A 457 2.12 23.85 13.70
C VAL A 457 3.39 24.60 14.09
N ASN A 458 3.75 24.57 15.37
CA ASN A 458 4.98 25.15 15.88
C ASN A 458 6.08 24.08 15.90
N THR A 459 6.75 23.92 14.76
CA THR A 459 7.73 22.84 14.60
C THR A 459 8.98 22.94 15.51
N SER A 460 9.14 24.01 16.29
CA SER A 460 10.17 24.11 17.33
C SER A 460 9.78 23.42 18.66
N LEU A 461 8.50 23.12 18.88
CA LEU A 461 7.99 22.48 20.09
C LEU A 461 7.98 20.96 19.96
N GLN A 462 9.15 20.37 19.71
CA GLN A 462 9.35 18.93 19.72
C GLN A 462 10.19 18.51 20.93
N LEU A 463 10.08 17.24 21.32
CA LEU A 463 11.08 16.63 22.20
C LEU A 463 12.28 16.17 21.38
N LYS A 464 13.41 15.93 22.05
CA LYS A 464 14.52 15.22 21.41
C LYS A 464 14.23 13.73 21.40
N SER A 465 14.69 13.03 20.38
CA SER A 465 14.53 11.57 20.26
C SER A 465 15.14 10.79 21.42
N ASP A 466 16.16 11.33 22.07
CA ASP A 466 16.84 10.73 23.22
C ASP A 466 16.25 11.13 24.58
N GLU A 467 15.09 11.82 24.60
CA GLU A 467 14.43 12.24 25.83
C GLU A 467 14.06 11.03 26.70
N LYS A 468 14.59 11.00 27.93
CA LYS A 468 14.51 9.85 28.84
C LYS A 468 13.12 9.61 29.41
N ARG A 469 12.32 10.68 29.47
CA ARG A 469 10.94 10.69 29.97
C ARG A 469 9.90 10.46 28.87
N LEU A 470 10.29 10.56 27.61
CA LEU A 470 9.46 10.15 26.49
C LEU A 470 9.49 8.63 26.37
N ARG A 471 8.32 8.00 26.51
CA ARG A 471 8.22 6.54 26.48
C ARG A 471 8.02 5.98 25.08
N GLY A 472 7.39 6.77 24.22
CA GLY A 472 6.95 6.37 22.88
C GLY A 472 5.58 6.96 22.56
N ALA A 473 4.78 6.22 21.81
CA ALA A 473 3.53 6.74 21.26
C ALA A 473 2.39 5.72 21.28
N THR A 474 1.16 6.20 21.21
CA THR A 474 -0.06 5.39 21.08
C THR A 474 -1.04 6.06 20.13
N LEU A 475 -1.40 5.38 19.03
CA LEU A 475 -2.49 5.82 18.14
C LEU A 475 -3.85 5.48 18.75
N ALA A 476 -4.91 6.23 18.42
CA ALA A 476 -6.22 6.04 19.02
C ALA A 476 -7.36 6.02 18.00
N ALA A 477 -8.28 5.07 18.18
CA ALA A 477 -9.49 4.93 17.40
C ALA A 477 -10.72 5.11 18.29
N TRP A 478 -11.46 6.18 18.04
CA TRP A 478 -12.62 6.61 18.83
C TRP A 478 -13.94 6.28 18.11
N ASN A 479 -14.94 5.82 18.86
CA ASN A 479 -16.29 5.53 18.37
C ASN A 479 -17.26 6.69 18.70
N ASP A 480 -16.87 7.93 18.36
CA ASP A 480 -17.63 9.16 18.67
C ASP A 480 -19.05 9.20 18.13
N ASN A 481 -19.33 8.40 17.10
CA ASN A 481 -20.62 8.34 16.42
C ASN A 481 -21.56 7.28 17.02
N GLY A 482 -21.11 6.54 18.03
CA GLY A 482 -21.94 5.65 18.83
C GLY A 482 -21.80 4.17 18.43
N PRO A 483 -22.50 3.28 19.16
CA PRO A 483 -22.33 1.84 19.05
C PRO A 483 -22.80 1.24 17.71
N ASP A 484 -23.70 1.95 17.03
CA ASP A 484 -24.31 1.57 15.75
C ASP A 484 -23.62 2.21 14.54
N ALA A 485 -22.64 3.10 14.73
CA ALA A 485 -22.01 3.82 13.62
C ALA A 485 -21.06 2.97 12.76
N THR A 486 -20.52 1.90 13.35
CA THR A 486 -19.51 1.03 12.75
C THR A 486 -19.78 -0.43 13.09
N THR A 487 -19.38 -1.34 12.22
CA THR A 487 -19.20 -2.75 12.60
C THR A 487 -17.83 -2.95 13.26
N GLN A 488 -17.64 -4.06 14.00
CA GLN A 488 -16.32 -4.42 14.54
C GLN A 488 -15.23 -4.46 13.44
N LEU A 489 -15.53 -5.02 12.27
CA LEU A 489 -14.55 -5.12 11.18
C LEU A 489 -14.30 -3.79 10.46
N GLU A 490 -15.28 -2.88 10.38
CA GLU A 490 -15.01 -1.50 9.92
C GLU A 490 -13.98 -0.80 10.84
N ALA A 491 -14.03 -1.04 12.16
CA ALA A 491 -13.03 -0.51 13.08
C ALA A 491 -11.61 -1.01 12.75
N TYR A 492 -11.47 -2.29 12.39
CA TYR A 492 -10.21 -2.84 11.90
C TYR A 492 -9.73 -2.11 10.64
N TYR A 493 -10.58 -1.96 9.62
CA TYR A 493 -10.18 -1.32 8.35
C TYR A 493 -9.75 0.15 8.54
N SER A 494 -10.34 0.86 9.49
CA SER A 494 -9.92 2.21 9.88
C SER A 494 -8.51 2.29 10.48
N MET A 495 -8.12 1.28 11.29
CA MET A 495 -6.84 1.26 12.00
C MET A 495 -5.73 0.47 11.28
N ARG A 496 -6.09 -0.44 10.36
CA ARG A 496 -5.22 -1.42 9.71
C ARG A 496 -3.88 -0.78 9.28
N ARG A 497 -3.96 0.27 8.47
CA ARG A 497 -2.79 0.98 7.95
C ARG A 497 -2.00 1.70 9.04
N GLY A 498 -2.69 2.36 9.98
CA GLY A 498 -2.05 3.05 11.10
C GLY A 498 -1.22 2.13 12.00
N ILE A 499 -1.73 0.95 12.35
CA ILE A 499 -1.00 -0.03 13.17
C ILE A 499 0.31 -0.45 12.49
N ALA A 500 0.30 -0.70 11.18
CA ALA A 500 1.50 -1.11 10.46
C ALA A 500 2.52 0.03 10.36
N VAL A 501 2.10 1.21 9.89
CA VAL A 501 2.97 2.35 9.60
C VAL A 501 3.52 2.98 10.88
N VAL A 502 2.69 3.18 11.90
CA VAL A 502 3.12 3.72 13.21
C VAL A 502 4.00 2.71 13.94
N GLY A 503 3.68 1.41 13.86
CA GLY A 503 4.53 0.35 14.42
C GLY A 503 5.92 0.38 13.79
N GLY A 504 5.96 0.51 12.46
CA GLY A 504 7.18 0.71 11.68
C GLY A 504 8.01 1.91 12.14
N ARG A 505 7.40 3.09 12.20
CA ARG A 505 8.07 4.34 12.57
C ARG A 505 8.46 4.44 14.03
N ALA A 506 7.64 3.95 14.95
CA ALA A 506 7.97 3.93 16.38
C ALA A 506 9.06 2.88 16.70
N TRP A 507 9.17 1.82 15.90
CA TRP A 507 10.27 0.88 15.98
C TRP A 507 11.57 1.48 15.44
N SER A 508 11.56 2.08 14.24
CA SER A 508 12.76 2.69 13.66
C SER A 508 13.22 3.95 14.40
N GLY A 509 12.29 4.80 14.83
CA GLY A 509 12.58 6.12 15.38
C GLY A 509 13.35 7.01 14.40
N SER A 510 14.19 7.87 14.95
CA SER A 510 15.14 8.72 14.22
C SER A 510 16.43 7.99 13.81
N ARG A 511 16.81 6.91 14.52
CA ARG A 511 18.04 6.15 14.29
C ARG A 511 17.91 5.06 13.22
N GLY A 512 16.71 4.57 12.99
CA GLY A 512 16.41 3.48 12.06
C GLY A 512 16.05 3.96 10.66
N PRO A 513 15.97 3.03 9.70
CA PRO A 513 15.58 3.36 8.33
C PRO A 513 14.18 3.99 8.28
N LYS A 514 14.04 4.94 7.36
CA LYS A 514 12.74 5.48 6.95
C LYS A 514 11.92 4.41 6.24
N LEU A 515 10.59 4.51 6.31
CA LEU A 515 9.71 3.70 5.48
C LEU A 515 9.74 4.23 4.04
N LEU A 516 9.60 3.35 3.06
CA LEU A 516 9.50 3.75 1.65
C LEU A 516 8.03 4.03 1.32
N GLU A 517 7.68 5.29 1.11
CA GLU A 517 6.28 5.70 0.84
C GLU A 517 5.73 4.98 -0.40
N GLU A 518 6.57 4.80 -1.44
CA GLU A 518 6.22 4.19 -2.72
C GLU A 518 5.73 2.73 -2.61
N THR A 519 6.22 1.99 -1.61
CA THR A 519 5.96 0.55 -1.45
C THR A 519 5.21 0.22 -0.15
N SER A 520 4.94 1.21 0.70
CA SER A 520 4.29 0.99 2.00
C SER A 520 2.87 0.44 1.84
N ASP A 521 2.09 1.02 0.92
CA ASP A 521 0.71 0.57 0.64
C ASP A 521 0.67 -0.89 0.21
N THR A 522 1.52 -1.26 -0.76
CA THR A 522 1.58 -2.62 -1.29
C THR A 522 2.08 -3.61 -0.25
N SER A 523 3.01 -3.18 0.61
CA SER A 523 3.55 -3.99 1.70
C SER A 523 2.50 -4.26 2.77
N VAL A 524 1.79 -3.21 3.23
CA VAL A 524 0.69 -3.37 4.20
C VAL A 524 -0.40 -4.27 3.63
N ASP A 525 -0.77 -4.09 2.37
CA ASP A 525 -1.82 -4.88 1.73
C ASP A 525 -1.41 -6.34 1.44
N PHE A 526 -0.12 -6.59 1.26
CA PHE A 526 0.42 -7.93 1.14
C PHE A 526 0.45 -8.65 2.50
N TYR A 527 1.00 -8.00 3.53
CA TYR A 527 1.22 -8.65 4.83
C TYR A 527 -0.03 -8.77 5.69
N SER A 528 -0.93 -7.79 5.66
CA SER A 528 -2.10 -7.75 6.55
C SER A 528 -2.97 -9.02 6.52
N PRO A 529 -3.42 -9.51 5.35
CA PRO A 529 -4.19 -10.75 5.25
C PRO A 529 -3.38 -12.02 5.56
N ARG A 530 -2.04 -11.92 5.65
CA ARG A 530 -1.11 -13.04 5.84
C ARG A 530 -0.50 -13.09 7.24
N ALA A 531 -0.80 -12.11 8.10
CA ALA A 531 -0.40 -12.14 9.49
C ALA A 531 -1.02 -13.37 10.17
N PRO A 532 -0.24 -14.20 10.87
CA PRO A 532 -0.72 -15.46 11.41
C PRO A 532 -1.69 -15.25 12.58
N ASP A 533 -2.57 -16.24 12.80
CA ASP A 533 -3.49 -16.29 13.96
C ASP A 533 -4.48 -15.13 14.07
N GLN A 534 -4.92 -14.66 12.91
CA GLN A 534 -6.04 -13.76 12.71
C GLN A 534 -6.60 -13.95 11.31
N ASN A 535 -7.85 -13.56 11.09
CA ASN A 535 -8.45 -13.44 9.76
C ASN A 535 -9.34 -12.19 9.66
N LEU A 536 -8.86 -11.03 10.09
CA LEU A 536 -9.60 -9.76 10.11
C LEU A 536 -10.05 -9.32 8.71
N ASP A 537 -9.28 -9.68 7.68
CA ASP A 537 -9.64 -9.47 6.27
C ASP A 537 -10.63 -10.51 5.72
N ARG A 538 -11.00 -11.52 6.53
CA ARG A 538 -11.92 -12.61 6.18
C ARG A 538 -11.62 -13.16 4.78
N VAL A 539 -10.36 -13.56 4.59
CA VAL A 539 -9.83 -14.03 3.30
C VAL A 539 -10.41 -15.40 2.99
N LEU A 540 -10.86 -15.57 1.74
CA LEU A 540 -11.22 -16.87 1.18
C LEU A 540 -10.16 -17.32 0.16
N SER A 541 -9.93 -18.62 0.07
CA SER A 541 -9.07 -19.21 -0.96
C SER A 541 -9.69 -19.03 -2.35
N LEU A 542 -8.88 -18.60 -3.33
CA LEU A 542 -9.34 -18.35 -4.71
C LEU A 542 -9.76 -19.64 -5.42
N GLY A 543 -10.96 -19.63 -6.01
CA GLY A 543 -11.39 -20.65 -6.99
C GLY A 543 -10.77 -20.40 -8.39
N ALA A 544 -10.71 -21.44 -9.22
CA ALA A 544 -9.95 -21.47 -10.48
C ALA A 544 -10.34 -20.42 -11.56
N ASN A 545 -11.47 -19.70 -11.41
CA ASN A 545 -12.02 -18.78 -12.41
C ASN A 545 -12.34 -17.36 -11.87
N GLY A 546 -11.74 -16.94 -10.75
CA GLY A 546 -12.00 -15.63 -10.13
C GLY A 546 -13.35 -15.51 -9.39
N THR A 547 -14.23 -16.49 -9.54
CA THR A 547 -15.37 -16.73 -8.64
C THR A 547 -14.86 -17.43 -7.38
N LEU A 548 -15.09 -16.81 -6.23
CA LEU A 548 -14.69 -17.33 -4.92
C LEU A 548 -15.68 -18.38 -4.42
N VAL A 549 -16.97 -18.09 -4.51
CA VAL A 549 -18.06 -18.97 -4.07
C VAL A 549 -19.16 -18.94 -5.11
N SER A 550 -19.66 -20.10 -5.51
CA SER A 550 -20.85 -20.23 -6.35
C SER A 550 -21.74 -21.31 -5.75
N TRP A 551 -23.01 -20.98 -5.58
CA TRP A 551 -24.02 -21.88 -5.04
C TRP A 551 -25.34 -21.68 -5.77
N THR A 552 -26.03 -22.79 -6.06
CA THR A 552 -27.35 -22.78 -6.69
C THR A 552 -28.22 -23.87 -6.10
N ARG A 553 -29.54 -23.66 -6.12
CA ARG A 553 -30.53 -24.70 -5.85
C ARG A 553 -31.68 -24.64 -6.86
N SER A 554 -32.27 -25.79 -7.14
CA SER A 554 -33.47 -25.92 -7.98
C SER A 554 -34.71 -25.88 -7.09
N GLY A 555 -35.71 -25.05 -7.42
CA GLY A 555 -36.91 -24.73 -6.64
C GLY A 555 -37.36 -25.71 -5.53
N GLY A 556 -37.51 -25.17 -4.32
CA GLY A 556 -37.96 -25.81 -3.06
C GLY A 556 -37.08 -25.36 -1.88
N ASP A 557 -37.43 -25.45 -0.60
CA ASP A 557 -38.67 -25.57 0.18
C ASP A 557 -38.57 -24.64 1.43
N GLY A 558 -37.67 -23.64 1.39
CA GLY A 558 -37.37 -22.73 2.49
C GLY A 558 -36.46 -23.30 3.58
N LYS A 559 -35.95 -24.54 3.44
CA LYS A 559 -35.03 -25.15 4.41
C LYS A 559 -33.67 -24.48 4.47
N GLU A 560 -33.09 -24.49 5.69
CA GLU A 560 -31.72 -24.06 5.96
C GLU A 560 -30.71 -24.92 5.18
N VAL A 561 -29.73 -24.27 4.57
CA VAL A 561 -28.60 -24.89 3.87
C VAL A 561 -27.31 -24.31 4.44
N HIS A 562 -26.42 -25.18 4.92
CA HIS A 562 -25.10 -24.79 5.38
C HIS A 562 -24.09 -24.92 4.22
N ILE A 563 -23.51 -23.79 3.82
CA ILE A 563 -22.49 -23.71 2.76
C ILE A 563 -21.06 -23.59 3.32
N GLY A 564 -20.92 -23.27 4.62
CA GLY A 564 -19.69 -23.50 5.38
C GLY A 564 -18.46 -22.67 4.97
N HIS A 565 -18.65 -21.54 4.28
CA HIS A 565 -17.55 -20.66 3.89
C HIS A 565 -17.29 -19.51 4.89
N GLY A 566 -18.06 -19.42 5.98
CA GLY A 566 -17.91 -18.37 6.98
C GLY A 566 -18.29 -16.99 6.44
N SER A 567 -17.31 -16.08 6.34
CA SER A 567 -17.50 -14.72 5.82
C SER A 567 -16.40 -14.34 4.83
N LYS A 568 -16.69 -13.37 3.96
CA LYS A 568 -15.69 -12.75 3.07
C LYS A 568 -15.56 -11.25 3.31
N GLY A 569 -14.34 -10.75 3.53
CA GLY A 569 -14.04 -9.36 3.87
C GLY A 569 -14.28 -8.36 2.75
N MET A 570 -13.91 -7.09 2.93
CA MET A 570 -14.21 -6.02 1.97
C MET A 570 -13.65 -6.27 0.56
N ASN A 571 -14.10 -5.50 -0.43
CA ASN A 571 -13.75 -5.60 -1.86
C ASN A 571 -14.35 -6.85 -2.53
N TYR A 572 -15.68 -7.02 -2.48
CA TYR A 572 -16.40 -8.08 -3.22
C TYR A 572 -17.57 -7.57 -4.03
N THR A 573 -18.01 -8.45 -4.93
CA THR A 573 -19.32 -8.39 -5.57
C THR A 573 -20.07 -9.68 -5.27
N LEU A 574 -21.27 -9.56 -4.70
CA LEU A 574 -22.16 -10.67 -4.34
C LEU A 574 -23.44 -10.57 -5.20
N THR A 575 -23.65 -11.55 -6.07
CA THR A 575 -24.84 -11.63 -6.93
C THR A 575 -25.80 -12.66 -6.40
N LEU A 576 -27.06 -12.27 -6.19
CA LEU A 576 -28.11 -13.09 -5.59
C LEU A 576 -29.32 -13.17 -6.54
N SER A 577 -29.82 -14.39 -6.76
CA SER A 577 -31.14 -14.61 -7.38
C SER A 577 -32.14 -14.99 -6.30
N VAL A 578 -33.09 -14.09 -6.05
CA VAL A 578 -33.99 -14.14 -4.91
C VAL A 578 -35.43 -14.34 -5.40
N THR A 579 -36.11 -15.38 -4.93
CA THR A 579 -37.51 -15.69 -5.27
C THR A 579 -38.50 -15.45 -4.14
N GLY A 580 -38.01 -15.23 -2.91
CA GLY A 580 -38.82 -14.88 -1.75
C GLY A 580 -37.97 -14.40 -0.57
N PRO A 581 -38.56 -14.27 0.64
CA PRO A 581 -37.84 -13.86 1.84
C PRO A 581 -36.68 -14.79 2.15
N PHE A 582 -35.51 -14.27 2.46
CA PHE A 582 -34.31 -15.07 2.72
C PHE A 582 -33.48 -14.51 3.86
N THR A 583 -32.61 -15.36 4.39
CA THR A 583 -31.56 -14.99 5.35
C THR A 583 -30.24 -15.62 4.91
N LEU A 584 -29.20 -14.82 4.81
CA LEU A 584 -27.80 -15.24 4.67
C LEU A 584 -27.07 -14.87 5.95
N SER A 585 -26.45 -15.82 6.64
CA SER A 585 -25.80 -15.56 7.93
C SER A 585 -24.39 -16.12 8.00
N SER A 586 -23.58 -15.50 8.85
CA SER A 586 -22.30 -15.98 9.36
C SER A 586 -22.15 -15.58 10.84
N LEU A 587 -20.99 -15.86 11.44
CA LEU A 587 -20.69 -15.39 12.80
C LEU A 587 -20.54 -13.86 12.90
N ASP A 588 -20.20 -13.19 11.79
CA ASP A 588 -19.93 -11.75 11.78
C ASP A 588 -21.21 -10.92 11.60
N ASN A 589 -22.08 -11.32 10.67
CA ASN A 589 -23.31 -10.60 10.37
C ASN A 589 -24.34 -11.46 9.64
N THR A 590 -25.53 -10.91 9.46
CA THR A 590 -26.63 -11.49 8.69
C THR A 590 -27.12 -10.50 7.66
N LEU A 591 -27.49 -10.96 6.46
CA LEU A 591 -28.21 -10.20 5.43
C LEU A 591 -29.56 -10.88 5.20
N SER A 592 -30.65 -10.12 5.29
CA SER A 592 -32.00 -10.67 5.17
C SER A 592 -32.89 -9.83 4.27
N LEU A 593 -33.89 -10.49 3.69
CA LEU A 593 -35.03 -9.87 3.00
C LEU A 593 -36.31 -10.44 3.61
N ASP A 594 -37.16 -9.58 4.16
CA ASP A 594 -38.41 -10.00 4.78
C ASP A 594 -39.59 -10.11 3.79
N LYS A 595 -40.74 -10.62 4.26
CA LYS A 595 -42.00 -10.73 3.49
C LYS A 595 -42.57 -9.39 3.02
N SER A 596 -42.18 -8.30 3.67
CA SER A 596 -42.61 -6.94 3.33
C SER A 596 -41.65 -6.26 2.34
N GLY A 597 -40.63 -6.97 1.87
CA GLY A 597 -39.59 -6.46 0.96
C GLY A 597 -38.54 -5.58 1.64
N ASN A 598 -38.42 -5.59 2.97
CA ASN A 598 -37.33 -4.87 3.64
C ASN A 598 -36.05 -5.69 3.56
N MET A 599 -35.01 -5.10 2.97
CA MET A 599 -33.67 -5.67 2.99
C MET A 599 -32.86 -5.01 4.11
N VAL A 600 -32.29 -5.83 5.00
CA VAL A 600 -31.58 -5.38 6.19
C VAL A 600 -30.35 -6.26 6.39
N PHE A 601 -29.21 -5.67 6.72
CA PHE A 601 -28.12 -6.42 7.32
C PHE A 601 -28.04 -6.11 8.82
N THR A 602 -27.70 -7.12 9.61
CA THR A 602 -27.59 -7.04 11.08
C THR A 602 -26.20 -7.44 11.50
N ALA A 603 -25.52 -6.58 12.27
CA ALA A 603 -24.18 -6.80 12.81
C ALA A 603 -24.11 -6.21 14.22
N ASP A 604 -23.40 -6.88 15.14
CA ASP A 604 -23.18 -6.41 16.52
C ASP A 604 -24.46 -6.06 17.30
N GLY A 605 -25.60 -6.67 16.96
CA GLY A 605 -26.91 -6.37 17.56
C GLY A 605 -27.65 -5.16 16.95
N TRP A 606 -27.12 -4.54 15.90
CA TRP A 606 -27.69 -3.39 15.21
C TRP A 606 -28.19 -3.74 13.81
N GLU A 607 -29.31 -3.14 13.42
CA GLU A 607 -29.95 -3.33 12.11
C GLU A 607 -29.70 -2.14 11.18
N TYR A 608 -29.28 -2.44 9.96
CA TYR A 608 -28.96 -1.46 8.93
C TYR A 608 -29.84 -1.72 7.70
N PRO A 609 -30.91 -0.91 7.51
CA PRO A 609 -31.80 -1.09 6.37
C PRO A 609 -31.18 -0.55 5.08
N LEU A 610 -31.53 -1.17 3.95
CA LEU A 610 -31.23 -0.64 2.63
C LEU A 610 -32.00 0.67 2.40
N ARG A 611 -31.30 1.76 2.07
CA ARG A 611 -31.88 3.10 1.93
C ARG A 611 -31.73 3.65 0.53
N LYS A 612 -32.68 4.49 0.13
CA LYS A 612 -32.73 5.08 -1.21
C LYS A 612 -31.72 6.21 -1.33
N VAL A 613 -30.70 5.97 -2.14
CA VAL A 613 -29.68 6.96 -2.55
C VAL A 613 -29.69 7.11 -4.07
N THR A 614 -29.27 8.27 -4.56
CA THR A 614 -29.02 8.50 -5.99
C THR A 614 -27.71 7.82 -6.40
N LYS A 615 -27.51 7.65 -7.71
CA LYS A 615 -26.29 7.02 -8.24
C LYS A 615 -25.05 7.85 -7.88
N ASP A 616 -25.12 9.15 -8.12
CA ASP A 616 -24.02 10.08 -7.86
C ASP A 616 -23.67 10.08 -6.35
N ASP A 617 -24.67 10.25 -5.47
CA ASP A 617 -24.43 10.23 -4.01
C ASP A 617 -23.89 8.87 -3.50
N ALA A 618 -24.19 7.77 -4.19
CA ALA A 618 -23.72 6.42 -3.81
C ALA A 618 -22.29 6.12 -4.29
N LEU A 619 -21.90 6.67 -5.44
CA LEU A 619 -20.69 6.28 -6.17
C LEU A 619 -19.60 7.36 -6.17
N ASP A 620 -19.96 8.63 -6.05
CA ASP A 620 -19.01 9.72 -5.99
C ASP A 620 -18.49 9.87 -4.56
N LEU A 621 -17.20 9.66 -4.37
CA LEU A 621 -16.55 9.81 -3.07
C LEU A 621 -16.09 11.25 -2.87
N ASP A 622 -16.56 11.89 -1.80
CA ASP A 622 -15.97 13.12 -1.28
C ASP A 622 -14.52 12.82 -0.82
N PRO A 623 -13.49 13.48 -1.38
CA PRO A 623 -12.10 13.27 -0.99
C PRO A 623 -11.81 13.54 0.50
N GLY A 624 -12.59 14.41 1.15
CA GLY A 624 -12.45 14.77 2.56
C GLY A 624 -13.32 13.96 3.52
N ALA A 625 -14.38 13.33 3.03
CA ALA A 625 -15.27 12.48 3.82
C ALA A 625 -15.89 11.35 2.96
N PRO A 626 -15.09 10.34 2.54
CA PRO A 626 -15.54 9.29 1.63
C PRO A 626 -16.83 8.61 2.10
N GLY A 627 -17.81 8.49 1.20
CA GLY A 627 -19.10 7.84 1.45
C GLY A 627 -20.09 8.64 2.32
N ARG A 628 -19.72 9.85 2.78
CA ARG A 628 -20.63 10.75 3.51
C ARG A 628 -21.61 11.45 2.56
N ILE A 629 -22.89 11.50 2.93
CA ILE A 629 -23.92 12.29 2.26
C ILE A 629 -24.55 13.25 3.26
N TRP A 630 -24.54 14.56 2.99
CA TRP A 630 -25.19 15.57 3.84
C TRP A 630 -26.71 15.55 3.66
N VAL A 631 -27.49 15.84 4.70
CA VAL A 631 -28.97 15.76 4.64
C VAL A 631 -29.66 16.68 3.62
N ASN A 632 -28.95 17.68 3.09
CA ASN A 632 -29.48 18.65 2.13
C ASN A 632 -29.24 18.26 0.65
N THR A 633 -28.97 16.99 0.35
CA THR A 633 -28.68 16.50 -1.00
C THR A 633 -29.90 15.83 -1.66
N SER A 634 -29.67 15.23 -2.83
CA SER A 634 -30.71 14.63 -3.69
C SER A 634 -31.31 13.32 -3.16
N SER A 635 -30.60 12.63 -2.27
CA SER A 635 -30.99 11.33 -1.72
C SER A 635 -32.07 11.44 -0.63
N THR A 636 -33.07 10.55 -0.68
CA THR A 636 -34.17 10.58 0.32
C THR A 636 -33.86 9.80 1.59
N HIS A 637 -32.91 8.85 1.52
CA HIS A 637 -32.50 7.95 2.61
C HIS A 637 -33.64 7.16 3.28
N LYS A 638 -34.82 7.10 2.66
CA LYS A 638 -35.93 6.27 3.13
C LYS A 638 -35.63 4.80 2.87
N PRO A 639 -36.05 3.86 3.75
CA PRO A 639 -35.91 2.43 3.50
C PRO A 639 -36.54 2.03 2.16
N VAL A 640 -35.84 1.20 1.39
CA VAL A 640 -36.27 0.72 0.07
C VAL A 640 -37.01 -0.60 0.22
N LYS A 641 -38.06 -0.77 -0.57
CA LYS A 641 -38.78 -2.05 -0.71
C LYS A 641 -38.31 -2.79 -1.95
N VAL A 642 -37.79 -3.98 -1.78
CA VAL A 642 -37.34 -4.88 -2.84
C VAL A 642 -38.42 -5.93 -3.10
N SER A 643 -38.94 -5.99 -4.33
CA SER A 643 -39.96 -6.96 -4.73
C SER A 643 -39.32 -8.22 -5.30
N THR A 644 -39.84 -9.41 -4.95
CA THR A 644 -39.35 -10.70 -5.46
C THR A 644 -40.31 -11.27 -6.52
N PRO A 645 -39.83 -12.02 -7.54
CA PRO A 645 -38.45 -12.45 -7.74
C PRO A 645 -37.56 -11.31 -8.29
N VAL A 646 -36.29 -11.30 -7.89
CA VAL A 646 -35.31 -10.28 -8.30
C VAL A 646 -33.90 -10.85 -8.36
N ASN A 647 -33.11 -10.34 -9.30
CA ASN A 647 -31.66 -10.52 -9.30
C ASN A 647 -31.03 -9.23 -8.79
N ILE A 648 -30.28 -9.33 -7.69
CA ILE A 648 -29.58 -8.19 -7.10
C ILE A 648 -28.07 -8.44 -7.07
N THR A 649 -27.31 -7.37 -7.20
CA THR A 649 -25.85 -7.39 -7.08
C THR A 649 -25.46 -6.42 -5.99
N LEU A 650 -24.79 -6.91 -4.95
CA LEU A 650 -24.25 -6.12 -3.86
C LEU A 650 -22.76 -5.93 -4.12
N VAL A 651 -22.31 -4.68 -4.19
CA VAL A 651 -20.90 -4.33 -4.37
C VAL A 651 -20.44 -3.66 -3.09
N THR A 652 -19.36 -4.17 -2.50
CA THR A 652 -18.88 -3.73 -1.19
C THR A 652 -17.39 -3.43 -1.20
N ASP A 653 -17.04 -2.23 -0.74
CA ASP A 653 -15.68 -1.86 -0.30
C ASP A 653 -15.75 -0.98 0.95
N ALA A 654 -14.59 -0.61 1.49
CA ALA A 654 -14.51 0.21 2.70
C ALA A 654 -14.93 1.68 2.49
N LEU A 655 -14.82 2.21 1.26
CA LEU A 655 -15.03 3.63 0.98
C LEU A 655 -16.48 3.95 0.63
N HIS A 656 -17.08 3.18 -0.27
CA HIS A 656 -18.46 3.31 -0.73
C HIS A 656 -19.44 2.56 0.17
N GLY A 657 -18.96 1.63 1.00
CA GLY A 657 -19.82 0.69 1.73
C GLY A 657 -20.47 -0.33 0.80
N THR A 658 -21.63 -0.87 1.20
CA THR A 658 -22.38 -1.82 0.37
C THR A 658 -23.47 -1.13 -0.44
N VAL A 659 -23.29 -1.08 -1.75
CA VAL A 659 -24.26 -0.54 -2.72
C VAL A 659 -24.98 -1.69 -3.42
N VAL A 660 -26.30 -1.59 -3.52
CA VAL A 660 -27.17 -2.62 -4.11
C VAL A 660 -27.65 -2.18 -5.48
N PHE A 661 -27.43 -3.03 -6.48
CA PHE A 661 -27.84 -2.85 -7.87
C PHE A 661 -28.92 -3.86 -8.26
N SER A 662 -29.79 -3.46 -9.18
CA SER A 662 -30.74 -4.33 -9.87
C SER A 662 -30.82 -3.90 -11.32
N ASN A 663 -30.58 -4.82 -12.26
CA ASN A 663 -30.52 -4.53 -13.71
C ASN A 663 -29.58 -3.36 -14.06
N GLY A 664 -28.45 -3.23 -13.33
CA GLY A 664 -27.45 -2.18 -13.53
C GLY A 664 -27.79 -0.81 -12.91
N GLU A 665 -28.97 -0.65 -12.33
CA GLU A 665 -29.39 0.58 -11.65
C GLU A 665 -29.20 0.49 -10.14
N VAL A 666 -28.86 1.62 -9.51
CA VAL A 666 -28.71 1.72 -8.05
C VAL A 666 -30.08 1.63 -7.38
N VAL A 667 -30.29 0.54 -6.65
CA VAL A 667 -31.48 0.33 -5.81
C VAL A 667 -31.37 1.18 -4.56
N GLY A 668 -30.21 1.11 -3.89
CA GLY A 668 -29.92 1.81 -2.66
C GLY A 668 -28.55 1.46 -2.08
N ARG A 669 -28.25 2.01 -0.91
CA ARG A 669 -27.04 1.76 -0.13
C ARG A 669 -27.42 1.51 1.32
N PHE A 670 -26.68 0.66 2.01
CA PHE A 670 -26.85 0.52 3.45
C PHE A 670 -26.15 1.68 4.15
N GLU A 671 -26.85 2.33 5.08
CA GLU A 671 -26.37 3.56 5.69
C GLU A 671 -26.77 3.70 7.15
N VAL A 672 -25.93 4.42 7.89
CA VAL A 672 -26.18 4.87 9.25
C VAL A 672 -26.31 6.39 9.27
N PHE A 673 -27.16 6.90 10.15
CA PHE A 673 -27.30 8.34 10.36
C PHE A 673 -26.28 8.83 11.37
N VAL A 674 -25.52 9.86 11.02
CA VAL A 674 -24.46 10.44 11.81
C VAL A 674 -24.86 11.82 12.32
N TYR A 675 -24.79 12.00 13.65
CA TYR A 675 -25.01 13.26 14.35
C TYR A 675 -23.71 14.03 14.51
N GLY A 676 -23.56 15.12 13.77
CA GLY A 676 -22.39 16.00 13.81
C GLY A 676 -22.66 17.36 14.46
N GLY A 677 -21.58 18.08 14.74
CA GLY A 677 -21.61 19.50 15.11
C GLY A 677 -22.47 19.82 16.33
N ARG A 678 -22.51 18.95 17.36
CA ARG A 678 -23.42 19.10 18.52
C ARG A 678 -24.90 19.15 18.10
N ASN A 679 -25.33 18.19 17.28
CA ASN A 679 -26.68 18.11 16.72
C ASN A 679 -27.07 19.31 15.82
N THR A 680 -26.11 19.96 15.18
CA THR A 680 -26.38 21.03 14.18
C THR A 680 -26.04 20.62 12.75
N GLN A 681 -25.33 19.51 12.58
CA GLN A 681 -24.90 18.99 11.30
C GLN A 681 -25.33 17.54 11.19
N PHE A 682 -25.94 17.16 10.08
CA PHE A 682 -26.52 15.84 9.90
C PHE A 682 -26.07 15.25 8.58
N SER A 683 -25.69 13.97 8.62
CA SER A 683 -25.26 13.26 7.42
C SER A 683 -25.61 11.79 7.53
N TRP A 684 -25.72 11.14 6.38
CA TRP A 684 -25.72 9.70 6.24
C TRP A 684 -24.32 9.24 5.88
N SER A 685 -23.90 8.12 6.45
CA SER A 685 -22.63 7.48 6.12
C SER A 685 -22.90 6.07 5.62
N GLN A 686 -22.12 5.66 4.63
CA GLN A 686 -22.09 4.32 4.11
C GLN A 686 -21.86 3.28 5.22
N MET A 687 -22.49 2.12 5.10
CA MET A 687 -22.19 0.95 5.93
C MET A 687 -21.67 -0.16 5.04
N ALA A 688 -20.54 -0.74 5.42
CA ALA A 688 -19.97 -1.91 4.79
C ALA A 688 -20.13 -3.13 5.71
N PHE A 689 -20.40 -4.30 5.13
CA PHE A 689 -20.44 -5.56 5.88
C PHE A 689 -19.71 -6.68 5.13
N VAL A 690 -19.21 -7.68 5.86
CA VAL A 690 -18.57 -8.84 5.24
C VAL A 690 -19.63 -9.78 4.67
N ALA A 691 -19.38 -10.35 3.50
CA ALA A 691 -20.37 -11.21 2.86
C ALA A 691 -20.64 -12.42 3.77
N PRO A 692 -21.89 -12.64 4.25
CA PRO A 692 -22.21 -13.79 5.08
C PRO A 692 -22.40 -15.03 4.21
N LEU A 693 -21.59 -16.05 4.43
CA LEU A 693 -21.44 -17.22 3.55
C LEU A 693 -21.41 -18.52 4.34
N ASP A 694 -22.05 -18.59 5.51
CA ASP A 694 -22.09 -19.81 6.33
C ASP A 694 -23.39 -20.58 6.14
N LYS A 695 -24.53 -19.88 6.24
CA LYS A 695 -25.87 -20.48 6.14
C LYS A 695 -26.79 -19.65 5.27
N ILE A 696 -27.71 -20.36 4.61
CA ILE A 696 -28.74 -19.82 3.73
C ILE A 696 -30.10 -20.37 4.17
N GLU A 697 -31.09 -19.50 4.34
CA GLU A 697 -32.48 -19.86 4.64
C GLU A 697 -33.45 -19.15 3.71
N GLY A 698 -34.65 -19.70 3.54
CA GLY A 698 -35.73 -19.04 2.81
C GLY A 698 -35.56 -19.10 1.30
N GLY A 699 -35.85 -18.02 0.58
CA GLY A 699 -36.10 -17.89 -0.85
C GLY A 699 -34.92 -17.48 -1.74
N LEU A 700 -33.67 -17.82 -1.39
CA LEU A 700 -32.49 -17.58 -2.22
C LEU A 700 -32.16 -18.77 -3.13
N GLU A 701 -32.16 -18.60 -4.45
CA GLU A 701 -31.91 -19.70 -5.42
C GLU A 701 -30.48 -19.78 -5.95
N ARG A 702 -29.80 -18.63 -6.07
CA ARG A 702 -28.42 -18.56 -6.54
C ARG A 702 -27.65 -17.52 -5.76
N LEU A 703 -26.40 -17.85 -5.46
CA LEU A 703 -25.40 -16.97 -4.85
C LEU A 703 -24.09 -17.11 -5.63
N GLU A 704 -23.52 -15.99 -6.04
CA GLU A 704 -22.17 -15.95 -6.61
C GLU A 704 -21.37 -14.79 -6.01
N LEU A 705 -20.14 -15.08 -5.62
CA LEU A 705 -19.23 -14.13 -5.01
C LEU A 705 -17.94 -14.03 -5.83
N SER A 706 -17.55 -12.81 -6.18
CA SER A 706 -16.23 -12.51 -6.74
C SER A 706 -15.37 -11.71 -5.75
N GLY A 707 -14.05 -11.83 -5.89
CA GLY A 707 -13.06 -11.14 -5.05
C GLY A 707 -12.76 -9.69 -5.45
N SER A 708 -13.63 -9.05 -6.25
CA SER A 708 -13.46 -7.67 -6.71
C SER A 708 -14.72 -6.84 -6.49
N SER A 709 -14.57 -5.57 -6.14
CA SER A 709 -15.65 -4.60 -6.04
C SER A 709 -15.78 -3.80 -7.36
N ASN A 710 -16.87 -4.03 -8.09
CA ASN A 710 -17.15 -3.30 -9.34
C ASN A 710 -18.46 -2.50 -9.22
N PHE A 711 -18.34 -1.20 -8.91
CA PHE A 711 -19.45 -0.31 -8.57
C PHE A 711 -20.26 0.25 -9.76
N THR A 712 -19.97 -0.19 -10.98
CA THR A 712 -20.61 0.44 -12.15
C THR A 712 -21.94 -0.19 -12.54
N GLY A 713 -22.31 -1.32 -11.94
CA GLY A 713 -23.53 -2.08 -12.26
C GLY A 713 -23.59 -2.58 -13.71
N ALA A 714 -22.59 -2.24 -14.53
CA ALA A 714 -22.56 -2.50 -15.95
C ALA A 714 -21.66 -3.70 -16.23
N ASP A 715 -22.02 -4.43 -17.29
CA ASP A 715 -21.11 -5.32 -18.01
C ASP A 715 -19.72 -4.64 -18.08
N ILE A 716 -18.68 -5.34 -17.63
CA ILE A 716 -17.28 -4.84 -17.51
C ILE A 716 -16.82 -4.13 -18.80
N ASN A 717 -17.43 -4.49 -19.94
CA ASN A 717 -17.20 -3.90 -21.25
C ASN A 717 -17.74 -2.45 -21.44
N ALA A 718 -18.68 -1.99 -20.62
CA ALA A 718 -19.27 -0.64 -20.69
C ALA A 718 -18.52 0.38 -19.81
N LEU A 719 -17.96 -0.09 -18.69
CA LEU A 719 -17.02 0.65 -17.82
C LEU A 719 -15.79 1.11 -18.58
N SER A 720 -15.28 0.20 -19.40
CA SER A 720 -14.18 0.49 -20.30
C SER A 720 -14.49 1.68 -21.20
N LYS A 721 -15.74 1.86 -21.66
CA LYS A 721 -16.16 2.98 -22.52
C LYS A 721 -16.25 4.33 -21.82
N ALA A 722 -16.54 4.36 -20.52
CA ALA A 722 -16.54 5.58 -19.72
C ALA A 722 -15.12 5.98 -19.32
N VAL A 723 -14.28 5.01 -18.96
CA VAL A 723 -12.84 5.18 -18.74
C VAL A 723 -12.14 5.64 -20.04
N GLN A 724 -12.54 5.10 -21.20
CA GLN A 724 -12.14 5.55 -22.54
C GLN A 724 -12.44 7.04 -22.76
N HIS A 725 -13.59 7.54 -22.29
CA HIS A 725 -13.99 8.95 -22.45
C HIS A 725 -13.18 9.88 -21.55
N ILE A 726 -12.89 9.47 -20.31
CA ILE A 726 -12.10 10.27 -19.35
C ILE A 726 -10.63 10.37 -19.80
N LEU A 727 -10.02 9.24 -20.20
CA LEU A 727 -8.64 9.23 -20.71
C LEU A 727 -8.50 10.07 -21.99
N HIS A 728 -9.46 9.98 -22.91
CA HIS A 728 -9.52 10.79 -24.14
C HIS A 728 -9.69 12.29 -23.87
N THR A 729 -10.49 12.67 -22.86
CA THR A 729 -10.73 14.08 -22.51
C THR A 729 -9.49 14.72 -21.86
N VAL A 730 -8.80 13.99 -20.97
CA VAL A 730 -7.55 14.45 -20.34
C VAL A 730 -6.41 14.58 -21.37
N ALA A 731 -6.38 13.70 -22.38
CA ALA A 731 -5.42 13.76 -23.49
C ALA A 731 -5.56 15.03 -24.34
N GLN A 732 -6.80 15.49 -24.57
CA GLN A 732 -7.08 16.66 -25.41
C GLN A 732 -6.94 17.99 -24.66
N SER A 733 -7.08 18.00 -23.33
CA SER A 733 -7.14 19.23 -22.53
C SER A 733 -5.79 19.75 -22.03
N GLY A 734 -4.68 19.03 -22.26
CA GLY A 734 -3.34 19.43 -21.77
C GLY A 734 -3.23 19.55 -20.25
N GLY A 735 -4.04 18.78 -19.51
CA GLY A 735 -4.07 18.79 -18.04
C GLY A 735 -2.80 18.26 -17.40
N THR A 736 -2.58 18.58 -16.12
CA THR A 736 -1.41 18.18 -15.34
C THR A 736 -1.29 16.65 -15.26
N VAL A 737 -0.25 16.12 -15.91
CA VAL A 737 0.08 14.68 -16.08
C VAL A 737 0.35 13.93 -14.75
N GLU A 738 0.42 14.66 -13.64
CA GLU A 738 0.78 14.21 -12.29
C GLU A 738 -0.13 13.12 -11.69
N TYR A 739 -1.42 13.10 -12.03
CA TYR A 739 -2.41 12.19 -11.41
C TYR A 739 -2.68 10.92 -12.23
N LEU A 740 -2.16 10.83 -13.46
CA LEU A 740 -2.50 9.77 -14.41
C LEU A 740 -2.07 8.35 -13.99
N PRO A 741 -0.85 8.12 -13.46
CA PRO A 741 -0.45 6.77 -13.02
C PRO A 741 -1.31 6.24 -11.85
N ARG A 742 -1.64 7.11 -10.89
CA ARG A 742 -2.49 6.77 -9.74
C ARG A 742 -3.92 6.48 -10.17
N LEU A 743 -4.45 7.27 -11.10
CA LEU A 743 -5.77 7.02 -11.69
C LEU A 743 -5.78 5.70 -12.48
N ALA A 744 -4.79 5.47 -13.33
CA ALA A 744 -4.67 4.23 -14.12
C ALA A 744 -4.53 2.99 -13.23
N ALA A 745 -3.68 3.03 -12.19
CA ALA A 745 -3.52 1.95 -11.23
C ALA A 745 -4.84 1.63 -10.51
N LYS A 746 -5.57 2.67 -10.08
CA LYS A 746 -6.87 2.53 -9.42
C LYS A 746 -7.91 1.95 -10.38
N LEU A 747 -7.93 2.37 -11.64
CA LEU A 747 -8.84 1.84 -12.66
C LEU A 747 -8.56 0.38 -13.01
N LEU A 748 -7.28 -0.01 -13.15
CA LEU A 748 -6.86 -1.40 -13.36
C LEU A 748 -7.20 -2.28 -12.15
N GLN A 749 -7.03 -1.76 -10.93
CA GLN A 749 -7.44 -2.40 -9.68
C GLN A 749 -8.96 -2.65 -9.62
N HIS A 750 -9.75 -1.80 -10.28
CA HIS A 750 -11.20 -1.96 -10.44
C HIS A 750 -11.61 -2.79 -11.68
N GLY A 751 -10.66 -3.50 -12.32
CA GLY A 751 -10.93 -4.45 -13.39
C GLY A 751 -11.07 -3.84 -14.79
N ALA A 752 -10.57 -2.62 -15.01
CA ALA A 752 -10.45 -2.06 -16.34
C ALA A 752 -9.51 -2.92 -17.20
N ASP A 753 -9.95 -3.32 -18.40
CA ASP A 753 -9.10 -4.03 -19.35
C ASP A 753 -8.11 -3.05 -19.99
N ALA A 754 -6.81 -3.32 -19.79
CA ALA A 754 -5.72 -2.50 -20.31
C ALA A 754 -5.57 -2.55 -21.84
N ASN A 755 -6.31 -3.44 -22.52
CA ASN A 755 -6.22 -3.69 -23.97
C ASN A 755 -7.46 -3.25 -24.77
N VAL A 756 -8.35 -2.41 -24.21
CA VAL A 756 -9.62 -2.13 -24.90
C VAL A 756 -9.48 -1.29 -26.17
N VAL A 757 -10.10 -1.81 -27.24
CA VAL A 757 -10.28 -1.19 -28.56
C VAL A 757 -11.56 -0.35 -28.63
N GLY A 758 -11.47 0.85 -29.21
CA GLY A 758 -12.61 1.78 -29.34
C GLY A 758 -13.66 1.39 -30.38
N SER A 759 -14.76 2.15 -30.47
CA SER A 759 -15.93 1.87 -31.32
C SER A 759 -15.72 1.94 -32.84
N SER A 760 -14.54 2.33 -33.30
CA SER A 760 -14.14 2.31 -34.72
C SER A 760 -13.47 1.00 -35.13
N GLY A 761 -13.31 0.02 -34.22
CA GLY A 761 -12.52 -1.18 -34.46
C GLY A 761 -11.01 -0.91 -34.55
N ASN A 762 -10.59 0.34 -34.35
CA ASN A 762 -9.19 0.75 -34.31
C ASN A 762 -8.71 0.88 -32.85
N PRO A 763 -7.43 0.57 -32.56
CA PRO A 763 -6.76 0.78 -31.27
C PRO A 763 -6.57 2.25 -30.83
N ALA A 764 -7.54 3.14 -31.10
CA ALA A 764 -7.39 4.59 -30.90
C ALA A 764 -7.05 4.97 -29.44
N LEU A 765 -7.54 4.23 -28.43
CA LEU A 765 -7.18 4.50 -27.03
C LEU A 765 -5.77 4.01 -26.67
N TYR A 766 -5.32 2.88 -27.24
CA TYR A 766 -3.93 2.41 -27.11
C TYR A 766 -2.96 3.42 -27.76
N THR A 767 -3.39 4.08 -28.83
CA THR A 767 -2.63 5.14 -29.52
C THR A 767 -2.49 6.40 -28.67
N ASP A 768 -3.56 6.85 -28.01
CA ASP A 768 -3.53 8.00 -27.08
C ASP A 768 -2.76 7.68 -25.79
N ILE A 769 -2.91 6.47 -25.25
CA ILE A 769 -2.17 5.98 -24.07
C ILE A 769 -0.67 5.87 -24.36
N LEU A 770 -0.28 5.37 -25.54
CA LEU A 770 1.12 5.35 -25.97
C LEU A 770 1.67 6.75 -26.23
N ASN A 771 0.87 7.65 -26.82
CA ASN A 771 1.27 9.04 -27.02
C ASN A 771 1.45 9.80 -25.70
N ILE A 772 0.62 9.52 -24.69
CA ILE A 772 0.73 10.08 -23.33
C ILE A 772 1.89 9.45 -22.57
N ALA A 773 2.05 8.13 -22.62
CA ALA A 773 3.19 7.43 -22.02
C ALA A 773 4.51 7.95 -22.60
N CYS A 774 4.56 8.33 -23.87
CA CYS A 774 5.71 8.97 -24.51
C CYS A 774 5.87 10.47 -24.18
N SER A 775 5.01 11.07 -23.34
CA SER A 775 5.25 12.41 -22.78
C SER A 775 6.32 12.33 -21.68
N PRO A 776 7.23 13.31 -21.56
CA PRO A 776 8.31 13.27 -20.56
C PRO A 776 7.80 13.08 -19.12
N GLN A 777 6.71 13.76 -18.76
CA GLN A 777 6.17 13.73 -17.40
C GLN A 777 5.44 12.43 -17.04
N ALA A 778 4.82 11.75 -18.01
CA ALA A 778 4.10 10.50 -17.74
C ALA A 778 5.04 9.29 -17.65
N TRP A 779 6.11 9.30 -18.44
CA TRP A 779 7.11 8.24 -18.45
C TRP A 779 7.97 8.25 -17.17
N GLU A 780 8.46 9.43 -16.75
CA GLU A 780 9.24 9.58 -15.51
C GLU A 780 8.48 9.13 -14.25
N ARG A 781 7.16 9.09 -14.31
CA ARG A 781 6.27 8.72 -13.19
C ARG A 781 5.66 7.31 -13.31
N GLY A 782 6.18 6.47 -14.20
CA GLY A 782 5.88 5.02 -14.23
C GLY A 782 4.53 4.62 -14.85
N LEU A 783 3.86 5.50 -15.63
CA LEU A 783 2.56 5.15 -16.25
C LEU A 783 2.63 3.92 -17.14
N MET A 784 3.72 3.77 -17.90
CA MET A 784 3.93 2.61 -18.78
C MET A 784 4.04 1.31 -17.97
N ASP A 785 4.73 1.35 -16.84
CA ASP A 785 4.88 0.20 -15.95
C ASP A 785 3.55 -0.21 -15.34
N VAL A 786 2.74 0.77 -14.89
CA VAL A 786 1.38 0.54 -14.37
C VAL A 786 0.48 -0.15 -15.41
N LEU A 787 0.54 0.27 -16.66
CA LEU A 787 -0.30 -0.28 -17.74
C LEU A 787 0.15 -1.69 -18.15
N LEU A 788 1.46 -1.93 -18.26
CA LEU A 788 2.01 -3.26 -18.56
C LEU A 788 1.76 -4.25 -17.41
N GLN A 789 1.85 -3.80 -16.16
CA GLN A 789 1.46 -4.59 -14.99
C GLN A 789 -0.05 -4.88 -14.98
N GLY A 790 -0.87 -3.97 -15.52
CA GLY A 790 -2.29 -4.17 -15.78
C GLY A 790 -2.63 -5.10 -16.94
N GLY A 791 -1.64 -5.71 -17.60
CA GLY A 791 -1.83 -6.64 -18.71
C GLY A 791 -1.90 -6.00 -20.10
N ALA A 792 -1.51 -4.73 -20.25
CA ALA A 792 -1.40 -4.09 -21.56
C ALA A 792 -0.40 -4.84 -22.45
N GLY A 793 -0.75 -5.10 -23.71
CA GLY A 793 0.15 -5.71 -24.68
C GLY A 793 1.36 -4.81 -24.96
N ALA A 794 2.56 -5.21 -24.55
CA ALA A 794 3.79 -4.45 -24.78
C ALA A 794 4.07 -4.14 -26.26
N ASN A 795 3.63 -5.04 -27.15
CA ASN A 795 3.83 -4.95 -28.60
C ASN A 795 2.52 -4.75 -29.37
N ALA A 796 1.47 -4.26 -28.71
CA ALA A 796 0.26 -3.93 -29.43
C ALA A 796 0.57 -2.84 -30.48
N LEU A 797 -0.17 -2.90 -31.57
CA LEU A 797 0.02 -2.05 -32.75
C LEU A 797 -1.13 -1.05 -32.82
N ASP A 798 -0.85 0.16 -33.29
CA ASP A 798 -1.88 1.16 -33.57
C ASP A 798 -2.69 0.83 -34.84
N GLY A 799 -3.63 1.70 -35.20
CA GLY A 799 -4.46 1.54 -36.41
C GLY A 799 -3.68 1.60 -37.74
N ASN A 800 -2.40 1.97 -37.72
CA ASN A 800 -1.47 1.96 -38.84
C ASN A 800 -0.42 0.83 -38.69
N GLY A 801 -0.66 -0.12 -37.80
CA GLY A 801 0.26 -1.21 -37.50
C GLY A 801 1.52 -0.81 -36.70
N ALA A 802 1.66 0.43 -36.24
CA ALA A 802 2.87 0.91 -35.56
C ALA A 802 2.87 0.57 -34.05
N SER A 803 4.01 0.08 -33.54
CA SER A 803 4.19 -0.19 -32.09
C SER A 803 4.65 1.04 -31.30
N ALA A 804 4.67 0.97 -29.97
CA ALA A 804 5.24 2.01 -29.09
C ALA A 804 6.66 2.46 -29.51
N LEU A 805 7.50 1.51 -29.94
CA LEU A 805 8.84 1.78 -30.45
C LEU A 805 8.85 2.53 -31.78
N HIS A 806 7.86 2.29 -32.66
CA HIS A 806 7.71 3.09 -33.89
C HIS A 806 7.38 4.53 -33.53
N LEU A 807 6.37 4.75 -32.68
CA LEU A 807 5.95 6.11 -32.29
C LEU A 807 7.09 6.90 -31.61
N ALA A 808 7.84 6.27 -30.71
CA ALA A 808 9.04 6.85 -30.09
C ALA A 808 10.14 7.17 -31.12
N ALA A 809 10.22 6.40 -32.20
CA ALA A 809 11.16 6.59 -33.30
C ALA A 809 10.69 7.64 -34.34
N THR A 810 9.41 8.05 -34.33
CA THR A 810 8.82 8.99 -35.31
C THR A 810 8.59 10.41 -34.76
N HIS A 811 8.22 10.59 -33.49
CA HIS A 811 7.75 11.88 -32.92
C HIS A 811 8.81 12.99 -32.73
N GLY A 812 10.01 12.84 -33.28
CA GLY A 812 11.07 13.85 -33.24
C GLY A 812 10.96 14.99 -34.26
N VAL A 813 9.92 15.05 -35.10
CA VAL A 813 9.99 15.88 -36.33
C VAL A 813 8.88 16.93 -36.50
N HIS A 814 7.79 16.95 -35.71
CA HIS A 814 6.62 17.80 -36.05
C HIS A 814 6.11 18.87 -35.08
N ALA A 815 6.70 19.09 -33.90
CA ALA A 815 6.30 20.24 -33.10
C ALA A 815 7.45 20.74 -32.24
N GLY A 816 8.18 21.78 -32.67
CA GLY A 816 8.94 22.71 -31.80
C GLY A 816 9.88 22.16 -30.70
N MET A 817 10.08 20.84 -30.61
CA MET A 817 10.75 20.13 -29.53
C MET A 817 12.25 20.12 -29.82
N SER A 818 12.85 21.30 -29.72
CA SER A 818 14.30 21.41 -29.63
C SER A 818 14.77 20.82 -28.30
N ARG A 819 15.58 19.76 -28.39
CA ARG A 819 16.64 19.36 -27.44
C ARG A 819 16.29 18.68 -26.09
N TRP A 820 15.06 18.68 -25.58
CA TRP A 820 14.86 18.28 -24.16
C TRP A 820 14.25 16.91 -23.83
N ALA A 821 13.46 16.27 -24.71
CA ALA A 821 12.88 14.95 -24.39
C ALA A 821 13.93 13.83 -24.24
N LEU A 822 15.10 13.98 -24.88
CA LEU A 822 16.23 13.07 -24.73
C LEU A 822 17.37 13.65 -23.85
N CYS A 823 17.25 14.88 -23.34
CA CYS A 823 18.13 15.38 -22.28
C CYS A 823 17.61 14.92 -20.91
N ALA A 824 16.29 14.81 -20.74
CA ALA A 824 15.66 14.16 -19.59
C ALA A 824 15.94 12.63 -19.57
N ALA A 825 15.91 11.98 -20.74
CA ALA A 825 16.33 10.58 -20.85
C ALA A 825 17.86 10.35 -20.67
N LEU A 826 18.68 11.40 -20.54
CA LEU A 826 20.15 11.30 -20.47
C LEU A 826 20.83 12.21 -19.42
N SER A 827 20.10 12.84 -18.50
CA SER A 827 20.70 13.49 -17.31
C SER A 827 20.63 12.57 -16.09
N CYS A 828 21.27 11.41 -16.20
CA CYS A 828 21.90 10.80 -15.03
C CYS A 828 23.13 11.64 -14.65
N GLN A 829 22.93 12.66 -13.82
CA GLN A 829 23.88 12.97 -12.76
C GLN A 829 23.06 12.72 -11.50
N VAL A 830 23.18 11.57 -10.85
CA VAL A 830 24.35 11.16 -10.07
C VAL A 830 24.40 9.62 -9.98
N HIS A 831 25.55 9.03 -10.36
CA HIS A 831 25.96 7.63 -10.23
C HIS A 831 25.34 6.55 -11.19
N GLY A 832 26.19 5.96 -12.04
CA GLY A 832 26.05 4.61 -12.63
C GLY A 832 24.95 4.41 -13.67
N ALA A 833 25.25 4.57 -14.97
CA ALA A 833 24.32 4.26 -16.06
C ALA A 833 24.02 2.74 -16.16
N PRO A 834 22.79 2.26 -15.95
CA PRO A 834 22.39 0.92 -16.36
C PRO A 834 22.09 0.91 -17.87
N ASP A 835 22.32 -0.23 -18.52
CA ASP A 835 22.01 -0.48 -19.93
C ASP A 835 20.53 -0.15 -20.25
N VAL A 836 20.25 0.96 -20.93
CA VAL A 836 18.91 1.28 -21.44
C VAL A 836 18.41 0.21 -22.41
N ALA A 837 19.32 -0.46 -23.12
CA ALA A 837 19.03 -1.63 -23.94
C ALA A 837 18.60 -2.88 -23.13
N LYS A 838 18.92 -2.96 -21.82
CA LYS A 838 18.34 -3.98 -20.92
C LYS A 838 16.93 -3.60 -20.50
N GLN A 839 16.64 -2.32 -20.24
CA GLN A 839 15.29 -1.87 -19.89
C GLN A 839 14.27 -2.12 -21.01
N LEU A 840 14.61 -1.79 -22.27
CA LEU A 840 13.72 -2.09 -23.40
C LEU A 840 13.44 -3.58 -23.58
N ARG A 841 14.43 -4.43 -23.27
CA ARG A 841 14.28 -5.89 -23.27
C ARG A 841 13.45 -6.39 -22.08
N ASN A 842 13.61 -5.80 -20.90
CA ASN A 842 12.85 -6.13 -19.70
C ASN A 842 11.36 -5.75 -19.82
N LEU A 843 11.04 -4.71 -20.60
CA LEU A 843 9.68 -4.30 -20.92
C LEU A 843 9.00 -5.16 -22.01
N GLY A 844 9.70 -6.15 -22.56
CA GLY A 844 9.14 -7.07 -23.58
C GLY A 844 8.86 -6.42 -24.94
N LEU A 845 9.40 -5.23 -25.21
CA LEU A 845 9.23 -4.53 -26.48
C LEU A 845 10.03 -5.21 -27.59
N ASP A 846 9.39 -5.52 -28.73
CA ASP A 846 10.03 -6.14 -29.89
C ASP A 846 10.71 -5.07 -30.78
N PRO A 847 12.05 -4.96 -30.76
CA PRO A 847 12.76 -4.00 -31.60
C PRO A 847 12.67 -4.33 -33.10
N ASN A 848 12.21 -5.53 -33.46
CA ASN A 848 12.00 -6.00 -34.84
C ASN A 848 10.54 -5.91 -35.31
N ALA A 849 9.65 -5.33 -34.50
CA ALA A 849 8.25 -5.13 -34.88
C ALA A 849 8.16 -4.47 -36.26
N ARG A 850 7.16 -4.86 -37.05
CA ARG A 850 6.92 -4.30 -38.39
C ARG A 850 5.58 -3.60 -38.42
N ASP A 851 5.56 -2.35 -38.87
CA ASP A 851 4.32 -1.62 -39.13
C ASP A 851 3.57 -2.14 -40.37
N GLU A 852 2.40 -1.55 -40.67
CA GLU A 852 1.58 -1.97 -41.83
C GLU A 852 2.31 -1.76 -43.17
N HIS A 853 3.35 -0.95 -43.19
CA HIS A 853 4.24 -0.73 -44.34
C HIS A 853 5.48 -1.64 -44.29
N GLY A 854 5.53 -2.58 -43.36
CA GLY A 854 6.65 -3.49 -43.12
C GLY A 854 7.94 -2.80 -42.68
N GLN A 855 7.85 -1.58 -42.13
CA GLN A 855 8.98 -0.81 -41.63
C GLN A 855 9.27 -1.17 -40.18
N THR A 856 10.53 -1.04 -39.75
CA THR A 856 10.94 -1.31 -38.37
C THR A 856 11.12 0.00 -37.59
N PRO A 857 11.11 -0.03 -36.24
CA PRO A 857 11.45 1.13 -35.41
C PRO A 857 12.82 1.72 -35.77
N LEU A 858 13.78 0.86 -36.15
CA LEU A 858 15.10 1.28 -36.61
C LEU A 858 15.02 2.14 -37.88
N LEU A 859 14.12 1.80 -38.81
CA LEU A 859 13.92 2.60 -40.01
C LEU A 859 13.32 3.97 -39.67
N HIS A 860 12.27 4.01 -38.82
CA HIS A 860 11.68 5.27 -38.37
C HIS A 860 12.72 6.17 -37.69
N ALA A 861 13.52 5.61 -36.77
CA ALA A 861 14.59 6.34 -36.07
C ALA A 861 15.67 6.85 -37.03
N THR A 862 16.00 6.05 -38.06
CA THR A 862 16.97 6.43 -39.10
C THR A 862 16.43 7.54 -40.00
N VAL A 863 15.14 7.47 -40.37
CA VAL A 863 14.48 8.48 -41.21
C VAL A 863 14.29 9.80 -40.45
N ALA A 864 13.99 9.73 -39.16
CA ALA A 864 13.90 10.87 -38.26
C ALA A 864 15.28 11.46 -37.86
N GLY A 865 16.38 10.80 -38.21
CA GLY A 865 17.74 11.26 -37.89
C GLY A 865 18.13 11.09 -36.41
N LEU A 866 17.43 10.23 -35.66
CA LEU A 866 17.63 10.00 -34.23
C LEU A 866 18.78 9.02 -33.98
N VAL A 867 20.02 9.45 -34.19
CA VAL A 867 21.25 8.61 -34.10
C VAL A 867 21.36 7.84 -32.78
N LYS A 868 20.97 8.46 -31.65
CA LYS A 868 20.98 7.80 -30.33
C LYS A 868 19.97 6.66 -30.25
N MET A 869 18.77 6.85 -30.83
CA MET A 869 17.76 5.80 -30.93
C MET A 869 18.21 4.68 -31.89
N VAL A 870 18.86 5.03 -33.00
CA VAL A 870 19.48 4.05 -33.92
C VAL A 870 20.48 3.17 -33.17
N ARG A 871 21.36 3.76 -32.34
CA ARG A 871 22.33 3.02 -31.52
C ARG A 871 21.65 2.10 -30.51
N LEU A 872 20.68 2.61 -29.78
CA LEU A 872 19.99 1.89 -28.71
C LEU A 872 19.11 0.75 -29.24
N LEU A 873 18.48 0.92 -30.41
CA LEU A 873 17.79 -0.17 -31.11
C LEU A 873 18.78 -1.25 -31.57
N CYS A 874 19.95 -0.87 -32.08
CA CYS A 874 21.04 -1.81 -32.41
C CYS A 874 21.54 -2.59 -31.19
N GLU A 875 21.72 -1.93 -30.04
CA GLU A 875 22.12 -2.56 -28.77
C GLU A 875 21.05 -3.52 -28.22
N SER A 876 19.78 -3.25 -28.54
CA SER A 876 18.63 -4.07 -28.15
C SER A 876 18.44 -5.31 -29.04
N GLY A 877 19.28 -5.50 -30.07
CA GLY A 877 19.25 -6.68 -30.94
C GLY A 877 18.31 -6.59 -32.15
N VAL A 878 18.00 -5.38 -32.63
CA VAL A 878 17.29 -5.20 -33.90
C VAL A 878 18.10 -5.79 -35.06
N GLY A 879 17.42 -6.43 -36.01
CA GLY A 879 18.01 -6.90 -37.26
C GLY A 879 18.41 -5.72 -38.13
N VAL A 880 19.65 -5.25 -37.99
CA VAL A 880 20.25 -4.12 -38.73
C VAL A 880 20.11 -4.26 -40.26
N ASN A 881 20.08 -5.50 -40.75
CA ASN A 881 19.99 -5.84 -42.18
C ASN A 881 18.58 -6.21 -42.65
N THR A 882 17.56 -5.99 -41.82
CA THR A 882 16.19 -6.33 -42.18
C THR A 882 15.72 -5.47 -43.35
N PRO A 883 15.32 -6.08 -44.49
CA PRO A 883 14.83 -5.33 -45.64
C PRO A 883 13.39 -4.85 -45.40
N ILE A 884 13.08 -3.64 -45.87
CA ILE A 884 11.73 -3.06 -45.81
C ILE A 884 10.90 -3.42 -47.06
N PHE A 885 9.57 -3.36 -46.92
CA PHE A 885 8.59 -3.95 -47.85
C PHE A 885 8.64 -3.43 -49.29
N ASP A 886 9.16 -2.23 -49.53
CA ASP A 886 9.25 -1.67 -50.88
C ASP A 886 10.71 -1.44 -51.31
N ASN A 887 11.23 -2.39 -52.13
CA ASN A 887 12.49 -2.35 -52.88
C ASN A 887 13.81 -2.81 -52.22
N ASP A 888 13.80 -3.78 -51.31
CA ASP A 888 15.03 -4.34 -50.71
C ASP A 888 15.92 -3.23 -50.12
N LYS A 889 15.38 -2.33 -49.30
CA LYS A 889 16.17 -1.26 -48.68
C LYS A 889 16.29 -1.53 -47.18
N THR A 890 17.50 -1.43 -46.64
CA THR A 890 17.74 -1.52 -45.19
C THR A 890 17.79 -0.13 -44.57
N ALA A 891 17.69 -0.02 -43.24
CA ALA A 891 17.88 1.24 -42.51
C ALA A 891 19.20 1.92 -42.91
N PHE A 892 20.25 1.13 -43.13
CA PHE A 892 21.54 1.58 -43.62
C PHE A 892 21.49 2.30 -44.98
N PHE A 893 20.72 1.79 -45.95
CA PHE A 893 20.52 2.48 -47.24
C PHE A 893 19.81 3.82 -47.07
N CYS A 894 18.88 3.91 -46.12
CA CYS A 894 18.19 5.16 -45.80
C CYS A 894 19.12 6.16 -45.12
N ALA A 895 19.93 5.74 -44.15
CA ALA A 895 20.94 6.61 -43.49
C ALA A 895 21.91 7.23 -44.50
N VAL A 896 22.39 6.44 -45.46
CA VAL A 896 23.28 6.92 -46.53
C VAL A 896 22.55 7.90 -47.46
N ARG A 897 21.30 7.60 -47.86
CA ARG A 897 20.49 8.51 -48.69
C ARG A 897 20.20 9.84 -47.98
N LEU A 898 19.97 9.80 -46.66
CA LEU A 898 19.68 10.96 -45.82
C LEU A 898 20.95 11.71 -45.36
N LYS A 899 22.15 11.20 -45.67
CA LYS A 899 23.46 11.79 -45.38
C LYS A 899 23.78 11.93 -43.88
N THR A 900 23.22 11.04 -43.05
CA THR A 900 23.43 11.05 -41.60
C THR A 900 24.69 10.26 -41.22
N VAL A 901 25.86 10.93 -41.21
CA VAL A 901 27.19 10.30 -40.99
C VAL A 901 27.20 9.41 -39.74
N ASP A 902 26.66 9.90 -38.62
CA ASP A 902 26.73 9.18 -37.35
C ASP A 902 25.82 7.94 -37.34
N ALA A 903 24.63 7.98 -37.97
CA ALA A 903 23.79 6.80 -38.12
C ALA A 903 24.43 5.76 -39.06
N VAL A 904 25.12 6.21 -40.12
CA VAL A 904 25.89 5.32 -41.01
C VAL A 904 27.01 4.61 -40.23
N GLN A 905 27.74 5.33 -39.37
CA GLN A 905 28.77 4.75 -38.52
C GLN A 905 28.21 3.73 -37.52
N VAL A 906 27.12 4.08 -36.84
CA VAL A 906 26.44 3.18 -35.88
C VAL A 906 25.97 1.91 -36.59
N LEU A 907 25.28 2.03 -37.72
CA LEU A 907 24.77 0.88 -38.46
C LEU A 907 25.91 -0.01 -39.00
N LEU A 908 27.03 0.55 -39.44
CA LEU A 908 28.22 -0.23 -39.83
C LEU A 908 28.88 -0.94 -38.65
N HIS A 909 28.96 -0.26 -37.50
CA HIS A 909 29.50 -0.85 -36.27
C HIS A 909 28.69 -2.09 -35.85
N TYR A 910 27.37 -2.04 -36.00
CA TYR A 910 26.46 -3.15 -35.70
C TYR A 910 26.20 -4.09 -36.91
N GLY A 911 27.07 -4.08 -37.92
CA GLY A 911 27.11 -5.13 -38.95
C GLY A 911 26.20 -4.92 -40.17
N ALA A 912 25.91 -3.68 -40.57
CA ALA A 912 25.17 -3.39 -41.80
C ALA A 912 25.85 -3.99 -43.06
N ASP A 913 25.08 -4.70 -43.90
CA ASP A 913 25.57 -5.39 -45.11
C ASP A 913 25.76 -4.41 -46.27
N LEU A 914 27.01 -4.09 -46.55
CA LEU A 914 27.46 -3.27 -47.68
C LEU A 914 27.28 -3.94 -49.06
N ARG A 915 27.06 -5.26 -49.10
CA ARG A 915 26.92 -6.05 -50.33
C ARG A 915 25.46 -6.14 -50.78
N HIS A 916 24.53 -5.73 -49.92
CA HIS A 916 23.11 -5.70 -50.24
C HIS A 916 22.87 -4.89 -51.51
N ARG A 917 22.03 -5.43 -52.40
CA ARG A 917 21.69 -4.79 -53.68
C ARG A 917 20.23 -4.41 -53.64
N GLY A 918 19.96 -3.11 -53.63
CA GLY A 918 18.59 -2.62 -53.76
C GLY A 918 18.05 -2.81 -55.18
N HIS A 919 16.82 -2.36 -55.40
CA HIS A 919 16.13 -2.45 -56.69
C HIS A 919 17.01 -2.00 -57.89
N SER A 920 16.92 -2.77 -58.99
CA SER A 920 17.77 -2.66 -60.19
C SER A 920 19.25 -3.03 -59.97
N GLY A 921 19.60 -3.74 -58.88
CA GLY A 921 20.97 -4.20 -58.61
C GLY A 921 21.92 -3.09 -58.12
N ARG A 922 21.38 -1.98 -57.62
CA ARG A 922 22.12 -0.81 -57.12
C ARG A 922 22.78 -1.12 -55.77
N THR A 923 24.08 -0.85 -55.67
CA THR A 923 24.79 -0.82 -54.37
C THR A 923 24.55 0.49 -53.63
N VAL A 924 24.91 0.55 -52.35
CA VAL A 924 24.80 1.75 -51.52
C VAL A 924 25.49 2.98 -52.13
N LEU A 925 26.63 2.77 -52.80
CA LEU A 925 27.35 3.83 -53.54
C LEU A 925 26.53 4.42 -54.69
N HIS A 926 25.75 3.61 -55.43
CA HIS A 926 24.87 4.10 -56.50
C HIS A 926 23.70 4.94 -55.97
N TYR A 927 23.15 4.60 -54.79
CA TYR A 927 22.06 5.37 -54.19
C TYR A 927 22.54 6.69 -53.60
N HIS A 928 23.71 6.69 -52.96
CA HIS A 928 24.33 7.90 -52.42
C HIS A 928 24.59 8.94 -53.53
N GLU A 929 25.05 8.48 -54.70
CA GLU A 929 25.31 9.33 -55.85
C GLU A 929 24.02 9.86 -56.52
N ALA A 930 22.98 9.04 -56.67
CA ALA A 930 21.69 9.51 -57.19
C ALA A 930 21.06 10.61 -56.31
N ALA A 931 21.25 10.55 -54.99
CA ALA A 931 20.82 11.59 -54.05
C ALA A 931 21.67 12.88 -54.11
N TYR A 932 22.90 12.81 -54.64
CA TYR A 932 23.76 13.96 -54.89
C TYR A 932 23.22 14.86 -56.01
N LYS A 933 22.58 14.26 -57.02
CA LYS A 933 22.04 14.95 -58.21
C LYS A 933 20.90 15.95 -57.90
N ALA A 934 20.28 15.85 -56.71
CA ALA A 934 19.08 16.58 -56.35
C ALA A 934 19.29 17.94 -55.64
N ARG A 935 20.51 18.32 -55.22
CA ARG A 935 20.77 19.63 -54.58
C ARG A 935 22.16 20.18 -54.93
N SER A 936 22.20 21.43 -55.38
CA SER A 936 23.35 22.14 -55.96
C SER A 936 24.36 22.73 -54.97
N ASN A 937 24.62 22.08 -53.82
CA ASN A 937 25.70 22.51 -52.91
C ASN A 937 26.44 21.29 -52.33
N GLY A 938 27.77 21.26 -52.54
CA GLY A 938 28.65 20.21 -52.03
C GLY A 938 28.65 20.16 -50.50
N SER A 939 28.10 19.09 -49.93
CA SER A 939 28.11 18.82 -48.49
C SER A 939 29.34 17.97 -48.15
N THR A 940 30.13 18.43 -47.16
CA THR A 940 31.31 17.75 -46.57
C THR A 940 30.98 16.36 -46.03
N ASP A 941 29.72 16.08 -45.70
CA ASP A 941 29.24 14.78 -45.20
C ASP A 941 29.22 13.69 -46.27
N VAL A 942 29.01 14.06 -47.54
CA VAL A 942 29.03 13.15 -48.68
C VAL A 942 30.43 12.53 -48.86
N ALA A 943 31.47 13.37 -48.82
CA ALA A 943 32.86 12.90 -48.94
C ALA A 943 33.26 12.01 -47.76
N ARG A 944 32.78 12.33 -46.55
CA ARG A 944 33.00 11.52 -45.33
C ARG A 944 32.33 10.15 -45.41
N ILE A 945 31.05 10.10 -45.81
CA ILE A 945 30.32 8.83 -45.97
C ILE A 945 30.98 7.97 -47.06
N ASN A 946 31.37 8.55 -48.20
CA ASN A 946 32.05 7.80 -49.25
C ASN A 946 33.40 7.20 -48.79
N LYS A 947 34.22 7.98 -48.08
CA LYS A 947 35.46 7.49 -47.47
C LYS A 947 35.20 6.33 -46.50
N LEU A 948 34.18 6.48 -45.66
CA LEU A 948 33.76 5.47 -44.68
C LEU A 948 33.30 4.17 -45.37
N LEU A 949 32.44 4.28 -46.40
CA LEU A 949 31.92 3.12 -47.13
C LEU A 949 33.02 2.34 -47.85
N ILE A 950 33.97 3.03 -48.49
CA ILE A 950 35.10 2.38 -49.17
C ILE A 950 36.05 1.74 -48.15
N ALA A 951 36.34 2.42 -47.03
CA ALA A 951 37.16 1.86 -45.95
C ALA A 951 36.54 0.60 -45.34
N CYS A 952 35.21 0.53 -45.27
CA CYS A 952 34.49 -0.66 -44.82
C CYS A 952 34.27 -1.72 -45.92
N GLY A 953 34.84 -1.57 -47.12
CA GLY A 953 34.85 -2.59 -48.17
C GLY A 953 33.77 -2.49 -49.25
N ALA A 954 33.13 -1.33 -49.43
CA ALA A 954 32.18 -1.13 -50.53
C ALA A 954 32.85 -1.30 -51.91
N LYS A 955 32.26 -2.13 -52.78
CA LYS A 955 32.79 -2.40 -54.14
C LYS A 955 32.59 -1.22 -55.07
N VAL A 956 33.67 -0.49 -55.37
CA VAL A 956 33.70 0.68 -56.26
C VAL A 956 33.29 0.35 -57.71
N ASN A 957 33.64 -0.84 -58.20
CA ASN A 957 33.34 -1.29 -59.56
C ASN A 957 32.03 -2.08 -59.71
N ALA A 958 31.15 -2.04 -58.71
CA ALA A 958 29.88 -2.76 -58.82
C ALA A 958 29.03 -2.18 -59.96
N LYS A 959 28.42 -3.05 -60.77
CA LYS A 959 27.50 -2.66 -61.84
C LYS A 959 26.05 -2.94 -61.43
N ARG A 960 25.15 -2.01 -61.76
CA ARG A 960 23.68 -2.17 -61.64
C ARG A 960 23.04 -2.53 -62.97
N GLY A 961 21.85 -3.14 -62.95
CA GLY A 961 21.06 -3.43 -64.15
C GLY A 961 20.49 -2.14 -64.78
N CYS A 962 20.52 -2.05 -66.11
CA CYS A 962 20.01 -0.90 -66.88
C CYS A 962 18.73 -1.29 -67.63
N CYS A 963 17.69 -0.46 -67.57
CA CYS A 963 16.37 -0.78 -68.13
C CYS A 963 16.28 -0.63 -69.66
N ARG A 964 17.33 -0.16 -70.35
CA ARG A 964 17.24 0.16 -71.79
C ARG A 964 18.38 -0.27 -72.71
N GLN A 965 19.55 -0.69 -72.22
CA GLN A 965 20.62 -1.24 -73.07
C GLN A 965 21.45 -2.20 -72.21
N GLY A 966 21.74 -3.41 -72.68
CA GLY A 966 22.31 -4.55 -71.93
C GLY A 966 23.74 -4.38 -71.35
N HIS A 967 24.15 -3.17 -70.99
CA HIS A 967 25.39 -2.89 -70.26
C HIS A 967 25.08 -2.43 -68.83
N GLY A 968 25.65 -3.12 -67.83
CA GLY A 968 25.50 -2.73 -66.44
C GLY A 968 26.22 -1.40 -66.15
N MET A 969 25.51 -0.44 -65.55
CA MET A 969 26.01 0.90 -65.23
C MET A 969 26.86 0.84 -63.96
N SER A 970 28.08 1.39 -63.99
CA SER A 970 28.96 1.47 -62.80
C SER A 970 28.59 2.64 -61.89
N VAL A 971 29.16 2.67 -60.68
CA VAL A 971 29.02 3.81 -59.75
C VAL A 971 29.51 5.10 -60.42
N LEU A 972 30.60 5.05 -61.19
CA LEU A 972 31.14 6.21 -61.91
C LEU A 972 30.21 6.74 -63.02
N ASP A 973 29.39 5.87 -63.63
CA ASP A 973 28.52 6.23 -64.76
C ASP A 973 27.20 6.89 -64.30
N ALA A 974 26.79 6.70 -63.05
CA ALA A 974 25.49 7.14 -62.55
C ALA A 974 25.46 8.62 -62.09
N GLY A 975 26.63 9.27 -61.91
CA GLY A 975 26.76 10.60 -61.29
C GLY A 975 26.53 11.80 -62.19
N GLY A 976 26.86 11.70 -63.48
CA GLY A 976 26.98 12.90 -64.32
C GLY A 976 28.11 13.84 -63.86
N ILE A 977 28.39 14.88 -64.67
CA ILE A 977 29.56 15.76 -64.49
C ILE A 977 29.11 17.13 -63.95
N THR A 978 29.55 17.47 -62.73
CA THR A 978 29.57 18.81 -62.13
C THR A 978 30.90 18.99 -61.39
N ARG A 979 31.35 20.24 -61.17
CA ARG A 979 32.68 20.54 -60.58
C ARG A 979 32.93 19.87 -59.22
N ALA A 980 31.89 19.77 -58.38
CA ALA A 980 31.98 19.11 -57.07
C ALA A 980 31.98 17.55 -57.14
N GLN A 981 31.70 16.96 -58.31
CA GLN A 981 31.80 15.52 -58.57
C GLN A 981 33.18 15.10 -59.06
N GLY A 982 33.99 16.04 -59.54
CA GLY A 982 35.36 15.82 -60.01
C GLY A 982 36.30 15.25 -58.95
N GLU A 983 36.31 15.84 -57.76
CA GLU A 983 37.10 15.35 -56.62
C GLU A 983 36.68 13.94 -56.17
N PHE A 984 35.38 13.64 -56.23
CA PHE A 984 34.87 12.32 -55.86
C PHE A 984 35.18 11.26 -56.92
N ALA A 985 35.09 11.60 -58.22
CA ALA A 985 35.48 10.71 -59.30
C ALA A 985 36.98 10.39 -59.26
N LEU A 986 37.83 11.40 -58.97
CA LEU A 986 39.25 11.20 -58.67
C LEU A 986 39.45 10.30 -57.45
N PHE A 987 38.68 10.48 -56.38
CA PHE A 987 38.72 9.63 -55.20
C PHE A 987 38.32 8.18 -55.48
N LEU A 988 37.30 7.92 -56.31
CA LEU A 988 36.93 6.56 -56.74
C LEU A 988 38.01 5.93 -57.65
N MET A 989 38.58 6.70 -58.58
CA MET A 989 39.69 6.25 -59.44
C MET A 989 40.94 5.89 -58.60
N ALA A 990 41.28 6.69 -57.60
CA ALA A 990 42.36 6.41 -56.65
C ALA A 990 42.11 5.13 -55.82
N ASN A 991 40.85 4.70 -55.69
CA ASN A 991 40.45 3.47 -55.00
C ASN A 991 40.05 2.33 -55.99
N GLY A 992 40.59 2.36 -57.21
CA GLY A 992 40.55 1.23 -58.15
C GLY A 992 39.34 1.19 -59.08
N ALA A 993 38.66 2.31 -59.35
CA ALA A 993 37.59 2.36 -60.34
C ALA A 993 38.11 2.22 -61.79
N LEU A 994 37.62 1.25 -62.57
CA LEU A 994 38.25 0.81 -63.83
C LEU A 994 37.61 1.35 -65.14
N SER A 995 36.43 1.97 -65.11
CA SER A 995 35.79 2.50 -66.34
C SER A 995 34.78 3.62 -66.07
N PHE A 996 34.86 4.72 -66.84
CA PHE A 996 33.89 5.81 -66.92
C PHE A 996 33.43 5.95 -68.37
N ARG A 997 32.11 5.94 -68.65
CA ARG A 997 31.55 6.33 -69.96
C ARG A 997 30.32 7.22 -69.74
N TYR A 998 30.50 8.52 -69.92
CA TYR A 998 29.39 9.48 -69.99
C TYR A 998 29.31 10.06 -71.41
N ASN A 999 28.20 9.80 -72.11
CA ASN A 999 27.91 10.33 -73.46
C ASN A 999 29.04 10.21 -74.51
N GLY A 1000 29.91 9.20 -74.40
CA GLY A 1000 30.99 8.96 -75.38
C GLY A 1000 32.28 9.74 -75.15
N GLU A 1001 32.41 10.52 -74.06
CA GLU A 1001 33.65 11.23 -73.73
C GLU A 1001 34.61 10.39 -72.86
N SER A 1002 35.92 10.60 -73.06
CA SER A 1002 37.01 9.86 -72.39
C SER A 1002 37.44 10.50 -71.06
N ILE A 1003 38.18 9.76 -70.23
CA ILE A 1003 38.66 10.18 -68.89
C ILE A 1003 39.42 11.52 -68.90
N LEU A 1004 39.99 11.91 -70.04
CA LEU A 1004 40.72 13.17 -70.26
C LEU A 1004 39.82 14.41 -70.15
N SER A 1005 38.56 14.30 -70.57
CA SER A 1005 37.55 15.37 -70.44
C SER A 1005 37.25 15.70 -68.97
N LEU A 1006 37.26 14.68 -68.11
CA LEU A 1006 37.01 14.81 -66.68
C LEU A 1006 38.17 15.53 -65.98
N VAL A 1007 39.42 15.16 -66.28
CA VAL A 1007 40.62 15.79 -65.68
C VAL A 1007 40.70 17.28 -66.05
N SER A 1008 40.32 17.64 -67.28
CA SER A 1008 40.28 19.04 -67.75
C SER A 1008 39.18 19.90 -67.10
N CYS A 1009 38.14 19.29 -66.53
CA CYS A 1009 37.05 20.02 -65.86
C CYS A 1009 37.32 20.22 -64.35
N VAL A 1010 38.29 19.49 -63.78
CA VAL A 1010 38.62 19.49 -62.35
C VAL A 1010 39.85 20.36 -62.03
N LEU A 1011 40.86 20.36 -62.90
CA LEU A 1011 41.90 21.38 -62.92
C LEU A 1011 41.28 22.74 -63.24
#